data_AF-A0A445EUI1-F1
#
_entry.id   AF-A0A445EUI1-F1
#
_cell.length_a   1.000
_cell.length_b   1.000
_cell.length_c   1.000
_cell.angle_alpha   90.00
_cell.angle_beta   90.00
_cell.angle_gamma   90.00
#
_symmetry.space_group_name_H-M   'P 1'
#
loop_
_entity.id
_entity.type
_entity.pdbx_description
1 polymer ?
#
loop_
_entity_poly.entity_id
_entity_poly.type
_entity_poly.pdbx_seq_one_letter_code
_entity_poly.pdbx_strand_id
1 'polypeptide(L)'
;MPGPAALAAKLLAVWHATGREIARHCGADAAQFLLIEGGSAAVLLSIAAPALLFLLPLNLYAGDSILDDQFSKTTINHITKGSPLLWIHFVFTVIVVVLVHFGISAIQERLRITRFRDNFGNLSDPSSNSTAIFTIMVQGLPKIIGADRAVLHEYFQYRYPGKVYKVIVPMDLCALDDLANELLRVRDEISWLVARMDSRLLPDDDYDGGEGGLGGGVEQGGWKGIRHCLICCWKWWKGFCADVMAKFGYTDDERLRKLQEVRAELENELADYKEGHAPGAGVAFVMFRDVYTANKAVQDFQNEKRRRIGKFFSLLELRLRRNQWKVERAPLATDIYWKNMGTPRLSLKLRRVFVNTCLMLVLLFFSSPLAVISALKSAGRIINAEAMDNAQNWVAWVQSSSWLASLVFQFLPNVIIFVSMYIVIPSVLSYLSKFERHLTVSGEQKAALLKMVCFFLVNLIILRGLVESSLESAILKMGRCYLDGEDCKRIEHYLSASFLSKSCLSSLAFLITSTFLGISYDLLAPIPWIKRNLQKFRKNDMLQLVPEQSEEYQLENQDTNGLQRPLMQNESAYDNSSMDNPEGQDLSVYPITGSSPAPKQTFDFAQYYAFNLTIFALTLVYCSFAPLVVPVGVVYFGYRYVVDKYNFLFVYRVRGFPAGNDGRLIDTVIFIMRICVDLFLMAMLLFFSVQGDSTKLQAIFTLALLVMYKLLPSSSDSLQSTLLEGVQTIENVVDGPIDYEIYSQPRFDWDNSQG
;
A
#
# COMPACT_ATOMS: atom_id res chain seq x y z
N MET A 1 -25.53 -2.42 21.35
CA MET A 1 -24.62 -1.33 20.93
C MET A 1 -23.84 -0.88 22.15
N PRO A 2 -22.54 -0.55 22.06
CA PRO A 2 -21.85 0.05 23.20
C PRO A 2 -22.53 1.38 23.56
N GLY A 3 -22.75 1.63 24.86
CA GLY A 3 -23.35 2.89 25.32
C GLY A 3 -22.45 4.10 25.04
N PRO A 4 -22.99 5.33 25.10
CA PRO A 4 -22.23 6.57 24.82
C PRO A 4 -21.00 6.72 25.74
N ALA A 5 -21.08 6.24 26.99
CA ALA A 5 -19.97 6.22 27.92
C ALA A 5 -18.79 5.35 27.44
N ALA A 6 -19.06 4.24 26.77
CA ALA A 6 -18.01 3.37 26.23
C ALA A 6 -17.33 3.98 24.99
N LEU A 7 -18.05 4.77 24.19
CA LEU A 7 -17.46 5.54 23.10
C LEU A 7 -16.59 6.68 23.64
N ALA A 8 -17.07 7.41 24.65
CA ALA A 8 -16.32 8.46 25.31
C ALA A 8 -15.02 7.93 25.95
N ALA A 9 -15.09 6.79 26.65
CA ALA A 9 -13.91 6.16 27.25
C ALA A 9 -12.87 5.76 26.19
N LYS A 10 -13.30 5.24 25.03
CA LYS A 10 -12.39 4.92 23.92
C LYS A 10 -11.74 6.17 23.34
N LEU A 11 -12.51 7.24 23.10
CA LEU A 11 -11.96 8.50 22.60
C LEU A 11 -11.00 9.14 23.61
N LEU A 12 -11.30 9.04 24.91
CA LEU A 12 -10.42 9.48 25.98
C LEU A 12 -9.09 8.71 25.97
N ALA A 13 -9.14 7.38 25.78
CA ALA A 13 -7.95 6.55 25.65
C ALA A 13 -7.11 6.94 24.41
N VAL A 14 -7.77 7.21 23.28
CA VAL A 14 -7.08 7.73 22.07
C VAL A 14 -6.41 9.07 22.35
N TRP A 15 -7.04 9.96 23.10
CA TRP A 15 -6.45 11.26 23.44
C TRP A 15 -5.18 11.10 24.28
N HIS A 16 -5.25 10.30 25.35
CA HIS A 16 -4.14 10.12 26.30
C HIS A 16 -2.99 9.27 25.77
N ALA A 17 -3.26 8.33 24.85
CA ALA A 17 -2.23 7.42 24.35
C ALA A 17 -1.03 8.19 23.78
N THR A 18 0.15 7.98 24.38
CA THR A 18 1.36 8.65 23.92
C THR A 18 1.96 7.92 22.73
N GLY A 19 2.72 8.64 21.88
CA GLY A 19 3.43 7.99 20.77
C GLY A 19 4.41 6.89 21.22
N ARG A 20 4.85 6.92 22.49
CA ARG A 20 5.72 5.89 23.09
C ARG A 20 4.95 4.62 23.39
N GLU A 21 3.77 4.73 23.99
CA GLU A 21 2.88 3.57 24.21
C GLU A 21 2.46 2.95 22.88
N ILE A 22 2.13 3.78 21.89
CA ILE A 22 1.78 3.29 20.55
C ILE A 22 2.95 2.55 19.90
N ALA A 23 4.18 3.06 20.03
CA ALA A 23 5.36 2.37 19.51
C ALA A 23 5.57 0.99 20.16
N ARG A 24 5.31 0.86 21.47
CA ARG A 24 5.42 -0.41 22.21
C ARG A 24 4.31 -1.40 21.85
N HIS A 25 3.07 -0.94 21.75
CA HIS A 25 1.91 -1.80 21.49
C HIS A 25 1.71 -2.14 20.01
N CYS A 26 2.01 -1.19 19.12
CA CYS A 26 1.71 -1.28 17.69
C CYS A 26 2.96 -1.26 16.79
N GLY A 27 4.16 -1.10 17.34
CA GLY A 27 5.43 -1.04 16.59
C GLY A 27 5.87 0.38 16.23
N ALA A 28 7.18 0.54 15.98
CA ALA A 28 7.82 1.83 15.69
C ALA A 28 7.28 2.50 14.41
N ASP A 29 6.99 1.71 13.37
CA ASP A 29 6.47 2.21 12.09
C ASP A 29 5.12 2.93 12.24
N ALA A 30 4.25 2.45 13.13
CA ALA A 30 2.95 3.08 13.41
C ALA A 30 3.11 4.43 14.12
N ALA A 31 4.03 4.51 15.09
CA ALA A 31 4.33 5.78 15.77
C ALA A 31 4.97 6.81 14.83
N GLN A 32 5.85 6.35 13.93
CA GLN A 32 6.48 7.19 12.90
C GLN A 32 5.46 7.69 11.87
N PHE A 33 4.49 6.85 11.47
CA PHE A 33 3.37 7.24 10.61
C PHE A 33 2.55 8.37 11.23
N LEU A 34 2.11 8.22 12.48
CA LEU A 34 1.35 9.25 13.19
C LEU A 34 2.15 10.56 13.37
N LEU A 35 3.48 10.47 13.53
CA LEU A 35 4.35 11.63 13.62
C LEU A 35 4.36 12.42 12.31
N ILE A 36 4.40 11.75 11.16
CA ILE A 36 4.35 12.40 9.85
C ILE A 36 2.98 13.05 9.62
N GLU A 37 1.88 12.38 9.98
CA GLU A 37 0.54 12.96 9.84
C GLU A 37 0.34 14.20 10.73
N GLY A 38 0.65 14.09 12.02
CA GLY A 38 0.54 15.20 12.96
C GLY A 38 1.51 16.35 12.62
N GLY A 39 2.71 16.02 12.16
CA GLY A 39 3.68 17.00 11.65
C GLY A 39 3.15 17.73 10.42
N SER A 40 2.54 17.02 9.48
CA SER A 40 1.93 17.61 8.27
C SER A 40 0.76 18.54 8.63
N ALA A 41 -0.07 18.16 9.60
CA ALA A 41 -1.13 19.03 10.14
C ALA A 41 -0.56 20.33 10.71
N ALA A 42 0.51 20.25 11.51
CA ALA A 42 1.16 21.41 12.11
C ALA A 42 1.78 22.34 11.05
N VAL A 43 2.42 21.79 10.02
CA VAL A 43 2.95 22.58 8.88
C VAL A 43 1.81 23.32 8.18
N LEU A 44 0.74 22.63 7.80
CA LEU A 44 -0.39 23.25 7.11
C LEU A 44 -1.11 24.28 7.98
N LEU A 45 -1.20 24.06 9.29
CA LEU A 45 -1.79 25.02 10.23
C LEU A 45 -0.98 26.33 10.26
N SER A 46 0.35 26.23 10.24
CA SER A 46 1.23 27.41 10.19
C SER A 46 1.09 28.21 8.89
N ILE A 47 0.68 27.58 7.80
CA ILE A 47 0.41 28.21 6.49
C ILE A 47 -1.01 28.77 6.44
N ALA A 48 -1.98 28.11 7.08
CA ALA A 48 -3.39 28.51 7.07
C ALA A 48 -3.59 29.90 7.68
N ALA A 49 -2.87 30.22 8.77
CA ALA A 49 -2.97 31.52 9.43
C ALA A 49 -2.63 32.70 8.50
N PRO A 50 -1.44 32.78 7.87
CA PRO A 50 -1.14 33.87 6.95
C PRO A 50 -1.97 33.83 5.66
N ALA A 51 -2.36 32.63 5.18
CA ALA A 51 -3.21 32.51 3.99
C ALA A 51 -4.59 33.16 4.20
N LEU A 52 -5.23 32.89 5.35
CA LEU A 52 -6.55 33.43 5.67
C LEU A 52 -6.52 34.87 6.14
N LEU A 53 -5.46 35.30 6.83
CA LEU A 53 -5.34 36.67 7.35
C LEU A 53 -4.93 37.68 6.28
N PHE A 54 -4.08 37.30 5.33
CA PHE A 54 -3.51 38.23 4.35
C PHE A 54 -3.97 37.98 2.92
N LEU A 55 -3.85 36.74 2.41
CA LEU A 55 -4.17 36.47 1.00
C LEU A 55 -5.67 36.46 0.70
N LEU A 56 -6.48 35.89 1.59
CA LEU A 56 -7.93 35.83 1.35
C LEU A 56 -8.56 37.22 1.28
N PRO A 57 -8.33 38.15 2.24
CA PRO A 57 -8.82 39.52 2.13
C PRO A 57 -8.24 40.25 0.92
N LEU A 58 -6.96 40.06 0.60
CA LEU A 58 -6.33 40.66 -0.57
C LEU A 58 -7.07 40.26 -1.86
N ASN A 59 -7.34 38.97 -2.05
CA ASN A 59 -8.05 38.49 -3.23
C ASN A 59 -9.48 39.02 -3.30
N LEU A 60 -10.19 39.12 -2.16
CA LEU A 60 -11.58 39.57 -2.13
C LEU A 60 -11.74 41.07 -2.39
N TYR A 61 -10.87 41.90 -1.82
CA TYR A 61 -11.05 43.37 -1.83
C TYR A 61 -10.22 44.08 -2.89
N ALA A 62 -9.09 43.52 -3.32
CA ALA A 62 -8.15 44.20 -4.23
C ALA A 62 -8.22 43.68 -5.67
N GLY A 63 -9.15 42.78 -5.97
CA GLY A 63 -9.39 42.30 -7.32
C GLY A 63 -10.41 43.16 -8.07
N ASP A 64 -10.11 43.42 -9.34
CA ASP A 64 -10.92 44.27 -10.23
C ASP A 64 -11.46 43.49 -11.44
N SER A 65 -11.23 42.17 -11.50
CA SER A 65 -11.64 41.37 -12.66
C SER A 65 -13.12 40.94 -12.58
N ILE A 66 -13.85 41.14 -13.68
CA ILE A 66 -15.25 40.73 -13.78
C ILE A 66 -15.30 39.20 -13.94
N LEU A 67 -15.69 38.50 -12.86
CA LEU A 67 -15.82 37.05 -12.80
C LEU A 67 -17.28 36.69 -12.48
N ASP A 68 -17.85 35.77 -13.28
CA ASP A 68 -19.23 35.29 -13.10
C ASP A 68 -19.41 34.43 -11.83
N ASP A 69 -18.33 33.82 -11.33
CA ASP A 69 -18.36 32.87 -10.22
C ASP A 69 -17.83 33.48 -8.90
N GLN A 70 -18.58 33.27 -7.81
CA GLN A 70 -18.25 33.79 -6.49
C GLN A 70 -17.01 33.12 -5.90
N PHE A 71 -16.76 31.84 -6.18
CA PHE A 71 -15.55 31.16 -5.71
C PHE A 71 -14.31 31.75 -6.36
N SER A 72 -14.36 32.02 -7.66
CA SER A 72 -13.25 32.61 -8.41
C SER A 72 -12.77 33.96 -7.84
N LYS A 73 -13.64 34.75 -7.19
CA LYS A 73 -13.26 35.99 -6.48
C LYS A 73 -12.34 35.79 -5.27
N THR A 74 -12.36 34.59 -4.67
CA THR A 74 -11.49 34.26 -3.53
C THR A 74 -10.07 33.85 -3.97
N THR A 75 -9.84 33.72 -5.28
CA THR A 75 -8.60 33.21 -5.86
C THR A 75 -7.73 34.33 -6.42
N ILE A 76 -6.45 34.02 -6.68
CA ILE A 76 -5.50 34.96 -7.30
C ILE A 76 -5.95 35.47 -8.68
N ASN A 77 -6.86 34.77 -9.35
CA ASN A 77 -7.39 35.15 -10.67
C ASN A 77 -8.25 36.44 -10.63
N HIS A 78 -8.68 36.86 -9.43
CA HIS A 78 -9.38 38.12 -9.27
C HIS A 78 -8.47 39.34 -9.51
N ILE A 79 -7.14 39.14 -9.40
CA ILE A 79 -6.12 40.17 -9.62
C ILE A 79 -5.77 40.25 -11.11
N THR A 80 -5.72 41.48 -11.64
CA THR A 80 -5.40 41.74 -13.05
C THR A 80 -3.92 41.47 -13.38
N LYS A 81 -3.66 41.15 -14.65
CA LYS A 81 -2.31 40.83 -15.15
C LYS A 81 -1.38 42.03 -14.98
N GLY A 82 -0.18 41.79 -14.44
CA GLY A 82 0.83 42.85 -14.22
C GLY A 82 0.49 43.85 -13.11
N SER A 83 -0.48 43.53 -12.25
CA SER A 83 -0.76 44.33 -11.07
C SER A 83 0.38 44.20 -10.04
N PRO A 84 0.81 45.30 -9.38
CA PRO A 84 1.82 45.24 -8.33
C PRO A 84 1.41 44.38 -7.13
N LEU A 85 0.10 44.11 -6.96
CA LEU A 85 -0.43 43.25 -5.89
C LEU A 85 0.06 41.79 -5.99
N LEU A 86 0.46 41.33 -7.18
CA LEU A 86 1.05 39.99 -7.38
C LEU A 86 2.36 39.81 -6.62
N TRP A 87 3.06 40.90 -6.26
CA TRP A 87 4.25 40.84 -5.42
C TRP A 87 3.96 40.34 -3.99
N ILE A 88 2.76 40.60 -3.47
CA ILE A 88 2.35 40.09 -2.15
C ILE A 88 2.22 38.56 -2.20
N HIS A 89 1.67 38.02 -3.29
CA HIS A 89 1.61 36.58 -3.55
C HIS A 89 2.99 35.95 -3.72
N PHE A 90 3.94 36.64 -4.35
CA PHE A 90 5.34 36.22 -4.41
C PHE A 90 5.98 36.15 -3.01
N VAL A 91 5.82 37.20 -2.19
CA VAL A 91 6.32 37.21 -0.81
C VAL A 91 5.70 36.07 0.01
N PHE A 92 4.40 35.82 -0.14
CA PHE A 92 3.74 34.68 0.50
C PHE A 92 4.33 33.34 0.03
N THR A 93 4.65 33.19 -1.25
CA THR A 93 5.32 31.99 -1.80
C THR A 93 6.66 31.74 -1.09
N VAL A 94 7.46 32.78 -0.86
CA VAL A 94 8.70 32.68 -0.09
C VAL A 94 8.43 32.24 1.35
N ILE A 95 7.43 32.82 2.02
CA ILE A 95 7.04 32.44 3.39
C ILE A 95 6.64 30.96 3.46
N VAL A 96 5.83 30.47 2.51
CA VAL A 96 5.41 29.07 2.43
C VAL A 96 6.62 28.15 2.29
N VAL A 97 7.56 28.45 1.40
CA VAL A 97 8.77 27.62 1.22
C VAL A 97 9.58 27.54 2.51
N VAL A 98 9.75 28.66 3.23
CA VAL A 98 10.47 28.69 4.51
C VAL A 98 9.74 27.88 5.58
N LEU A 99 8.43 28.08 5.76
CA LEU A 99 7.63 27.35 6.75
C LEU A 99 7.61 25.84 6.48
N VAL A 100 7.42 25.44 5.22
CA VAL A 100 7.39 24.02 4.84
C VAL A 100 8.78 23.40 4.98
N HIS A 101 9.85 24.10 4.58
CA HIS A 101 11.21 23.59 4.73
C HIS A 101 11.59 23.41 6.21
N PHE A 102 11.25 24.38 7.06
CA PHE A 102 11.46 24.27 8.51
C PHE A 102 10.62 23.13 9.10
N GLY A 103 9.35 23.02 8.69
CA GLY A 103 8.45 21.96 9.13
C GLY A 103 8.93 20.56 8.74
N ILE A 104 9.35 20.35 7.49
CA ILE A 104 9.92 19.08 7.02
C ILE A 104 11.22 18.76 7.78
N SER A 105 12.08 19.76 8.01
CA SER A 105 13.32 19.59 8.78
C SER A 105 13.03 19.21 10.24
N ALA A 106 12.02 19.82 10.87
CA ALA A 106 11.59 19.49 12.23
C ALA A 106 11.00 18.07 12.32
N ILE A 107 10.20 17.65 11.34
CA ILE A 107 9.69 16.28 11.22
C ILE A 107 10.85 15.29 11.09
N GLN A 108 11.80 15.58 10.20
CA GLN A 108 12.98 14.74 9.98
C GLN A 108 13.83 14.58 11.25
N GLU A 109 14.05 15.66 12.00
CA GLU A 109 14.82 15.59 13.24
C GLU A 109 14.10 14.75 14.31
N ARG A 110 12.78 14.92 14.47
CA ARG A 110 12.01 14.08 15.41
C ARG A 110 12.03 12.61 15.01
N LEU A 111 11.93 12.30 13.72
CA LEU A 111 12.02 10.93 13.20
C LEU A 111 13.43 10.34 13.37
N ARG A 112 14.46 11.17 13.30
CA ARG A 112 15.84 10.75 13.55
C ARG A 112 16.02 10.33 15.01
N ILE A 113 15.48 11.09 15.95
CA ILE A 113 15.53 10.78 17.38
C ILE A 113 14.77 9.48 17.68
N THR A 114 13.58 9.30 17.12
CA THR A 114 12.82 8.04 17.32
C THR A 114 13.55 6.85 16.71
N ARG A 115 14.05 6.98 15.48
CA ARG A 115 14.83 5.92 14.81
C ARG A 115 16.09 5.54 15.57
N PHE A 116 16.83 6.50 16.10
CA PHE A 116 18.02 6.22 16.91
C PHE A 116 17.66 5.39 18.14
N ARG A 117 16.62 5.80 18.87
CA ARG A 117 16.14 5.07 20.05
C ARG A 117 15.62 3.67 19.70
N ASP A 118 14.93 3.52 18.58
CA ASP A 118 14.29 2.27 18.18
C ASP A 118 15.31 1.27 17.56
N ASN A 119 16.34 1.75 16.84
CA ASN A 119 17.41 0.91 16.26
C ASN A 119 18.41 0.38 17.29
N PHE A 120 18.70 1.11 18.37
CA PHE A 120 19.59 0.66 19.43
C PHE A 120 18.88 -0.18 20.50
N GLY A 121 17.59 -0.46 20.31
CA GLY A 121 16.75 -1.11 21.30
C GLY A 121 16.51 -0.20 22.51
N ASN A 122 15.45 -0.49 23.26
CA ASN A 122 15.36 -0.01 24.61
C ASN A 122 16.49 -0.72 25.39
N LEU A 123 17.41 0.00 26.03
CA LEU A 123 18.54 -0.59 26.79
C LEU A 123 18.09 -1.57 27.89
N SER A 124 16.78 -1.59 28.18
CA SER A 124 16.10 -2.42 29.17
C SER A 124 15.40 -3.66 28.60
N ASP A 125 15.45 -3.93 27.28
CA ASP A 125 14.78 -5.07 26.66
C ASP A 125 15.79 -5.90 25.81
N PRO A 126 16.44 -6.92 26.40
CA PRO A 126 17.55 -7.66 25.78
C PRO A 126 17.15 -8.58 24.61
N SER A 127 15.87 -8.62 24.24
CA SER A 127 15.31 -9.55 23.25
C SER A 127 15.30 -9.03 21.80
N SER A 128 15.65 -7.76 21.55
CA SER A 128 15.53 -7.10 20.23
C SER A 128 16.87 -6.69 19.60
N ASN A 129 17.95 -7.41 19.87
CA ASN A 129 19.26 -7.07 19.28
C ASN A 129 19.32 -7.51 17.82
N SER A 130 19.27 -6.55 16.89
CA SER A 130 19.23 -6.83 15.44
C SER A 130 20.58 -7.27 14.89
N THR A 131 20.70 -8.55 14.53
CA THR A 131 21.89 -9.15 13.88
C THR A 131 22.20 -8.59 12.47
N ALA A 132 21.24 -7.88 11.88
CA ALA A 132 21.36 -7.23 10.57
C ALA A 132 22.51 -6.21 10.48
N ILE A 133 22.78 -5.49 11.57
CA ILE A 133 23.78 -4.42 11.62
C ILE A 133 25.20 -4.96 11.33
N PHE A 134 25.47 -6.20 11.75
CA PHE A 134 26.75 -6.89 11.58
C PHE A 134 26.87 -7.65 10.25
N THR A 135 25.80 -7.69 9.46
CA THR A 135 25.65 -8.60 8.31
C THR A 135 25.64 -7.83 6.99
N ILE A 136 26.38 -8.34 6.01
CA ILE A 136 26.31 -7.88 4.62
C ILE A 136 25.59 -8.92 3.77
N MET A 137 24.84 -8.44 2.77
CA MET A 137 24.20 -9.27 1.76
C MET A 137 24.97 -9.16 0.45
N VAL A 138 25.40 -10.31 -0.07
CA VAL A 138 26.13 -10.46 -1.32
C VAL A 138 25.23 -11.13 -2.35
N GLN A 139 24.88 -10.42 -3.42
CA GLN A 139 24.01 -10.92 -4.49
C GLN A 139 24.79 -11.15 -5.78
N GLY A 140 24.43 -12.16 -6.57
CA GLY A 140 25.05 -12.45 -7.86
C GLY A 140 26.12 -13.53 -7.81
N LEU A 141 26.01 -14.42 -6.82
CA LEU A 141 26.83 -15.62 -6.74
C LEU A 141 26.34 -16.67 -7.75
N PRO A 142 27.23 -17.45 -8.38
CA PRO A 142 26.85 -18.66 -9.10
C PRO A 142 26.01 -19.62 -8.24
N LYS A 143 24.90 -20.14 -8.79
CA LYS A 143 23.99 -21.06 -8.08
C LYS A 143 24.67 -22.38 -7.65
N ILE A 144 25.72 -22.79 -8.36
CA ILE A 144 26.51 -24.01 -8.11
C ILE A 144 27.25 -23.96 -6.76
N ILE A 145 27.49 -22.76 -6.22
CA ILE A 145 28.22 -22.58 -4.94
C ILE A 145 27.37 -22.97 -3.73
N GLY A 146 26.05 -23.16 -3.87
CA GLY A 146 25.20 -23.61 -2.76
C GLY A 146 25.72 -24.86 -2.05
N ALA A 147 26.32 -25.78 -2.83
CA ALA A 147 26.91 -27.03 -2.35
C ALA A 147 28.32 -26.85 -1.73
N ASP A 148 29.10 -25.86 -2.15
CA ASP A 148 30.50 -25.65 -1.74
C ASP A 148 30.67 -24.34 -0.95
N ARG A 149 30.09 -24.31 0.26
CA ARG A 149 30.07 -23.14 1.16
C ARG A 149 31.48 -22.73 1.63
N ALA A 150 32.43 -23.67 1.61
CA ALA A 150 33.80 -23.48 2.11
C ALA A 150 34.57 -22.44 1.28
N VAL A 151 34.39 -22.42 -0.05
CA VAL A 151 35.08 -21.50 -0.96
C VAL A 151 34.75 -20.04 -0.64
N LEU A 152 33.48 -19.75 -0.33
CA LEU A 152 33.07 -18.39 0.02
C LEU A 152 33.60 -17.98 1.39
N HIS A 153 33.60 -18.91 2.36
CA HIS A 153 34.17 -18.68 3.68
C HIS A 153 35.67 -18.38 3.60
N GLU A 154 36.43 -19.16 2.83
CA GLU A 154 37.87 -18.94 2.62
C GLU A 154 38.16 -17.59 1.98
N TYR A 155 37.36 -17.18 0.98
CA TYR A 155 37.50 -15.86 0.35
C TYR A 155 37.36 -14.70 1.35
N PHE A 156 36.30 -14.73 2.18
CA PHE A 156 36.08 -13.67 3.16
C PHE A 156 37.08 -13.71 4.31
N GLN A 157 37.52 -14.90 4.72
CA GLN A 157 38.55 -15.07 5.73
C GLN A 157 39.91 -14.55 5.24
N TYR A 158 40.26 -14.80 3.98
CA TYR A 158 41.48 -14.25 3.37
C TYR A 158 41.44 -12.72 3.28
N ARG A 159 40.29 -12.13 2.93
CA ARG A 159 40.14 -10.67 2.79
C ARG A 159 40.04 -9.94 4.14
N TYR A 160 39.42 -10.56 5.13
CA TYR A 160 39.16 -10.01 6.47
C TYR A 160 39.53 -11.03 7.57
N PRO A 161 40.83 -11.26 7.81
CA PRO A 161 41.28 -12.33 8.70
C PRO A 161 40.80 -12.14 10.13
N GLY A 162 40.21 -13.19 10.72
CA GLY A 162 39.73 -13.21 12.11
C GLY A 162 38.52 -12.33 12.41
N LYS A 163 37.96 -11.65 11.40
CA LYS A 163 36.81 -10.73 11.57
C LYS A 163 35.49 -11.31 11.07
N VAL A 164 35.52 -12.40 10.30
CA VAL A 164 34.32 -13.11 9.87
C VAL A 164 33.80 -13.94 11.05
N TYR A 165 32.50 -13.81 11.32
CA TYR A 165 31.81 -14.61 12.33
C TYR A 165 31.18 -15.85 11.69
N LYS A 166 30.34 -15.66 10.66
CA LYS A 166 29.66 -16.75 9.95
C LYS A 166 29.29 -16.35 8.52
N VAL A 167 29.22 -17.33 7.62
CA VAL A 167 28.73 -17.16 6.25
C VAL A 167 27.54 -18.09 6.04
N ILE A 168 26.41 -17.53 5.62
CA ILE A 168 25.15 -18.24 5.40
C ILE A 168 24.82 -18.16 3.90
N VAL A 169 24.65 -19.31 3.26
CA VAL A 169 24.30 -19.42 1.83
C VAL A 169 22.95 -20.14 1.70
N PRO A 170 21.84 -19.40 1.49
CA PRO A 170 20.52 -20.00 1.29
C PRO A 170 20.42 -20.79 -0.03
N MET A 171 19.63 -21.86 0.00
CA MET A 171 19.16 -22.60 -1.19
C MET A 171 18.14 -21.76 -1.98
N ASP A 172 17.85 -22.17 -3.22
CA ASP A 172 16.84 -21.54 -4.08
C ASP A 172 15.41 -21.78 -3.57
N LEU A 173 14.97 -20.96 -2.61
CA LEU A 173 13.64 -21.05 -2.00
C LEU A 173 12.50 -20.67 -2.96
N CYS A 174 12.78 -19.94 -4.05
CA CYS A 174 11.78 -19.61 -5.06
C CYS A 174 11.39 -20.86 -5.86
N ALA A 175 12.38 -21.65 -6.28
CA ALA A 175 12.11 -22.92 -6.95
C ALA A 175 11.39 -23.90 -6.02
N LEU A 176 11.75 -23.92 -4.73
CA LEU A 176 11.06 -24.74 -3.72
C LEU A 176 9.59 -24.34 -3.53
N ASP A 177 9.26 -23.04 -3.44
CA ASP A 177 7.87 -22.59 -3.28
C ASP A 177 7.05 -22.85 -4.56
N ASP A 178 7.64 -22.63 -5.74
CA ASP A 178 6.99 -22.96 -7.03
C ASP A 178 6.72 -24.48 -7.11
N LEU A 179 7.68 -25.33 -6.68
CA LEU A 179 7.55 -26.79 -6.63
C LEU A 179 6.50 -27.27 -5.61
N ALA A 180 6.50 -26.71 -4.40
CA ALA A 180 5.51 -27.04 -3.37
C ALA A 180 4.08 -26.68 -3.80
N ASN A 181 3.90 -25.53 -4.47
CA ASN A 181 2.61 -25.12 -5.02
C ASN A 181 2.17 -26.04 -6.18
N GLU A 182 3.09 -26.50 -7.02
CA GLU A 182 2.81 -27.44 -8.10
C GLU A 182 2.44 -28.83 -7.55
N LEU A 183 3.16 -29.32 -6.55
CA LEU A 183 2.84 -30.57 -5.85
C LEU A 183 1.43 -30.51 -5.23
N LEU A 184 1.08 -29.41 -4.57
CA LEU A 184 -0.27 -29.19 -4.03
C LEU A 184 -1.34 -29.25 -5.11
N ARG A 185 -1.13 -28.57 -6.24
CA ARG A 185 -2.08 -28.61 -7.38
C ARG A 185 -2.22 -30.02 -7.94
N VAL A 186 -1.13 -30.73 -8.13
CA VAL A 186 -1.13 -32.11 -8.64
C VAL A 186 -1.85 -33.03 -7.65
N ARG A 187 -1.62 -32.87 -6.33
CA ARG A 187 -2.32 -33.63 -5.28
C ARG A 187 -3.83 -33.36 -5.31
N ASP A 188 -4.23 -32.10 -5.40
CA ASP A 188 -5.65 -31.72 -5.51
C ASP A 188 -6.30 -32.28 -6.78
N GLU A 189 -5.60 -32.24 -7.92
CA GLU A 189 -6.06 -32.83 -9.18
C GLU A 189 -6.21 -34.35 -9.10
N ILE A 190 -5.26 -35.04 -8.45
CA ILE A 190 -5.34 -36.49 -8.19
C ILE A 190 -6.53 -36.80 -7.29
N SER A 191 -6.67 -36.11 -6.15
CA SER A 191 -7.79 -36.31 -5.23
C SER A 191 -9.14 -36.07 -5.91
N TRP A 192 -9.25 -35.01 -6.73
CA TRP A 192 -10.44 -34.73 -7.52
C TRP A 192 -10.71 -35.81 -8.56
N LEU A 193 -9.67 -36.30 -9.25
CA LEU A 193 -9.78 -37.32 -10.28
C LEU A 193 -10.20 -38.67 -9.68
N VAL A 194 -9.64 -39.06 -8.53
CA VAL A 194 -9.99 -40.27 -7.79
C VAL A 194 -11.43 -40.20 -7.29
N ALA A 195 -11.83 -39.11 -6.62
CA ALA A 195 -13.21 -38.92 -6.17
C ALA A 195 -14.22 -38.99 -7.33
N ARG A 196 -13.83 -38.48 -8.52
CA ARG A 196 -14.64 -38.58 -9.73
C ARG A 196 -14.74 -40.01 -10.25
N MET A 197 -13.68 -40.82 -10.19
CA MET A 197 -13.70 -42.23 -10.57
C MET A 197 -14.56 -43.06 -9.60
N ASP A 198 -14.39 -42.84 -8.29
CA ASP A 198 -15.18 -43.50 -7.25
C ASP A 198 -16.68 -43.20 -7.40
N SER A 199 -17.04 -41.95 -7.71
CA SER A 199 -18.43 -41.57 -7.96
C SER A 199 -19.08 -42.22 -9.18
N ARG A 200 -18.27 -42.74 -10.13
CA ARG A 200 -18.78 -43.51 -11.29
C ARG A 200 -18.92 -45.00 -11.01
N LEU A 201 -18.26 -45.51 -9.96
CA LEU A 201 -18.29 -46.91 -9.55
C LEU A 201 -19.42 -47.21 -8.55
N LEU A 202 -20.01 -46.19 -7.93
CA LEU A 202 -21.23 -46.34 -7.16
C LEU A 202 -22.41 -46.64 -8.11
N PRO A 203 -23.13 -47.76 -7.95
CA PRO A 203 -24.36 -47.99 -8.69
C PRO A 203 -25.33 -46.85 -8.38
N ASP A 204 -25.99 -46.30 -9.40
CA ASP A 204 -27.24 -45.58 -9.18
C ASP A 204 -28.20 -46.60 -8.56
N ASP A 205 -28.46 -46.48 -7.26
CA ASP A 205 -29.54 -47.23 -6.61
C ASP A 205 -30.86 -46.74 -7.24
N ASP A 206 -31.29 -47.48 -8.26
CA ASP A 206 -32.64 -47.47 -8.83
C ASP A 206 -33.63 -47.83 -7.70
N TYR A 207 -34.13 -46.81 -7.00
CA TYR A 207 -35.37 -46.89 -6.24
C TYR A 207 -36.50 -46.30 -7.08
N ASP A 208 -37.06 -47.18 -7.90
CA ASP A 208 -38.40 -47.07 -8.44
C ASP A 208 -39.42 -47.24 -7.28
N GLY A 209 -40.35 -46.29 -7.09
CA GLY A 209 -41.25 -46.31 -5.93
C GLY A 209 -42.30 -45.19 -5.86
N GLY A 210 -43.39 -45.35 -6.62
CA GLY A 210 -44.79 -45.25 -6.14
C GLY A 210 -45.37 -43.95 -5.54
N GLU A 211 -46.20 -43.28 -6.34
CA GLU A 211 -47.49 -42.59 -6.06
C GLU A 211 -47.76 -41.72 -4.80
N GLY A 212 -48.33 -40.52 -5.05
CA GLY A 212 -49.52 -40.04 -4.31
C GLY A 212 -49.60 -38.54 -3.97
N GLY A 213 -50.54 -37.81 -4.61
CA GLY A 213 -51.30 -36.75 -3.92
C GLY A 213 -51.13 -35.27 -4.34
N LEU A 214 -52.06 -34.82 -5.17
CA LEU A 214 -52.48 -33.44 -5.50
C LEU A 214 -52.31 -32.32 -4.45
N GLY A 215 -51.95 -31.13 -4.94
CA GLY A 215 -52.23 -29.83 -4.29
C GLY A 215 -51.76 -28.65 -5.16
N GLY A 216 -52.70 -27.94 -5.78
CA GLY A 216 -52.43 -26.87 -6.76
C GLY A 216 -51.93 -25.54 -6.16
N GLY A 217 -51.29 -24.74 -7.01
CA GLY A 217 -50.89 -23.37 -6.72
C GLY A 217 -50.13 -22.74 -7.89
N VAL A 218 -50.84 -21.92 -8.65
CA VAL A 218 -50.32 -21.08 -9.74
C VAL A 218 -49.56 -19.87 -9.15
N GLU A 219 -48.52 -19.43 -9.89
CA GLU A 219 -47.75 -18.19 -9.76
C GLU A 219 -46.70 -18.02 -8.64
N GLN A 220 -45.43 -18.31 -8.97
CA GLN A 220 -44.32 -17.33 -8.86
C GLN A 220 -42.98 -17.90 -9.39
N GLY A 221 -42.33 -17.15 -10.27
CA GLY A 221 -40.87 -17.15 -10.41
C GLY A 221 -40.28 -17.79 -11.67
N GLY A 222 -40.11 -16.98 -12.72
CA GLY A 222 -39.30 -17.31 -13.91
C GLY A 222 -37.84 -17.73 -13.62
N TRP A 223 -37.35 -17.54 -12.39
CA TRP A 223 -36.05 -18.05 -11.93
C TRP A 223 -35.99 -19.58 -11.74
N LYS A 224 -37.11 -20.26 -11.49
CA LYS A 224 -37.13 -21.72 -11.29
C LYS A 224 -36.97 -22.48 -12.61
N GLY A 225 -37.58 -21.96 -13.68
CA GLY A 225 -37.47 -22.50 -15.04
C GLY A 225 -36.08 -22.29 -15.67
N ILE A 226 -35.45 -21.13 -15.42
CA ILE A 226 -34.06 -20.86 -15.87
C ILE A 226 -33.07 -21.78 -15.14
N ARG A 227 -33.25 -22.01 -13.83
CA ARG A 227 -32.46 -23.00 -13.08
C ARG A 227 -32.61 -24.41 -13.66
N HIS A 228 -33.83 -24.83 -13.98
CA HIS A 228 -34.09 -26.15 -14.57
C HIS A 228 -33.49 -26.29 -15.98
N CYS A 229 -33.59 -25.25 -16.81
CA CYS A 229 -32.97 -25.21 -18.14
C CYS A 229 -31.44 -25.21 -18.06
N LEU A 230 -30.84 -24.46 -17.13
CA LEU A 230 -29.40 -24.49 -16.85
C LEU A 230 -28.93 -25.87 -16.39
N ILE A 231 -29.71 -26.57 -15.55
CA ILE A 231 -29.40 -27.93 -15.10
C ILE A 231 -29.49 -28.92 -16.28
N CYS A 232 -30.49 -28.81 -17.15
CA CYS A 232 -30.63 -29.66 -18.33
C CYS A 232 -29.53 -29.39 -19.38
N CYS A 233 -29.21 -28.12 -19.67
CA CYS A 233 -28.08 -27.75 -20.53
C CYS A 233 -26.76 -28.24 -19.93
N TRP A 234 -26.58 -28.15 -18.62
CA TRP A 234 -25.40 -28.67 -17.93
C TRP A 234 -25.30 -30.19 -18.03
N LYS A 235 -26.39 -30.94 -17.84
CA LYS A 235 -26.42 -32.41 -18.02
C LYS A 235 -26.11 -32.81 -19.46
N TRP A 236 -26.71 -32.14 -20.44
CA TRP A 236 -26.47 -32.39 -21.85
C TRP A 236 -25.03 -32.06 -22.26
N TRP A 237 -24.49 -30.92 -21.80
CA TRP A 237 -23.10 -30.53 -22.01
C TRP A 237 -22.12 -31.50 -21.34
N LYS A 238 -22.43 -31.97 -20.12
CA LYS A 238 -21.63 -32.95 -19.38
C LYS A 238 -21.62 -34.31 -20.10
N GLY A 239 -22.76 -34.74 -20.64
CA GLY A 239 -22.88 -35.93 -21.48
C GLY A 239 -22.10 -35.79 -22.79
N PHE A 240 -22.25 -34.68 -23.50
CA PHE A 240 -21.52 -34.38 -24.73
C PHE A 240 -20.00 -34.31 -24.49
N CYS A 241 -19.56 -33.70 -23.39
CA CYS A 241 -18.14 -33.60 -23.04
C CYS A 241 -17.57 -34.97 -22.63
N ALA A 242 -18.34 -35.82 -21.95
CA ALA A 242 -17.95 -37.19 -21.65
C ALA A 242 -17.80 -38.05 -22.92
N ASP A 243 -18.72 -37.90 -23.87
CA ASP A 243 -18.72 -38.63 -25.14
C ASP A 243 -17.57 -38.16 -26.07
N VAL A 244 -17.26 -36.85 -26.08
CA VAL A 244 -16.11 -36.28 -26.77
C VAL A 244 -14.79 -36.74 -26.13
N MET A 245 -14.69 -36.79 -24.80
CA MET A 245 -13.48 -37.28 -24.11
C MET A 245 -13.23 -38.77 -24.34
N ALA A 246 -14.28 -39.59 -24.38
CA ALA A 246 -14.18 -41.01 -24.72
C ALA A 246 -13.71 -41.22 -26.17
N LYS A 247 -14.18 -40.40 -27.12
CA LYS A 247 -13.83 -40.48 -28.54
C LYS A 247 -12.39 -40.05 -28.86
N PHE A 248 -11.77 -39.26 -27.98
CA PHE A 248 -10.36 -38.87 -28.07
C PHE A 248 -9.38 -39.85 -27.39
N GLY A 249 -9.87 -40.97 -26.83
CA GLY A 249 -9.02 -42.02 -26.24
C GLY A 249 -8.27 -41.59 -24.98
N TYR A 250 -8.70 -40.52 -24.32
CA TYR A 250 -8.08 -40.01 -23.09
C TYR A 250 -8.67 -40.77 -21.89
N THR A 251 -8.13 -41.95 -21.59
CA THR A 251 -8.57 -42.75 -20.44
C THR A 251 -8.20 -42.03 -19.13
N ASP A 252 -9.15 -41.94 -18.20
CA ASP A 252 -8.92 -41.29 -16.90
C ASP A 252 -7.79 -41.98 -16.11
N ASP A 253 -7.58 -43.29 -16.33
CA ASP A 253 -6.46 -44.06 -15.77
C ASP A 253 -5.09 -43.59 -16.29
N GLU A 254 -4.98 -43.25 -17.57
CA GLU A 254 -3.72 -42.74 -18.16
C GLU A 254 -3.40 -41.34 -17.64
N ARG A 255 -4.43 -40.52 -17.44
CA ARG A 255 -4.27 -39.20 -16.81
C ARG A 255 -3.84 -39.32 -15.35
N LEU A 256 -4.42 -40.26 -14.59
CA LEU A 256 -4.03 -40.54 -13.22
C LEU A 256 -2.57 -41.01 -13.15
N ARG A 257 -2.16 -41.92 -14.04
CA ARG A 257 -0.78 -42.42 -14.13
C ARG A 257 0.22 -41.30 -14.38
N LYS A 258 -0.07 -40.40 -15.34
CA LYS A 258 0.78 -39.23 -15.62
C LYS A 258 0.88 -38.28 -14.43
N LEU A 259 -0.25 -38.02 -13.74
CA LEU A 259 -0.24 -37.17 -12.54
C LEU A 259 0.53 -37.82 -11.39
N GLN A 260 0.46 -39.15 -11.23
CA GLN A 260 1.27 -39.89 -10.26
C GLN A 260 2.76 -39.87 -10.58
N GLU A 261 3.14 -39.97 -11.86
CA GLU A 261 4.52 -39.85 -12.32
C GLU A 261 5.09 -38.45 -12.02
N VAL A 262 4.35 -37.40 -12.39
CA VAL A 262 4.72 -36.01 -12.06
C VAL A 262 4.80 -35.79 -10.56
N ARG A 263 3.89 -36.35 -9.77
CA ARG A 263 3.96 -36.30 -8.31
C ARG A 263 5.24 -36.93 -7.78
N ALA A 264 5.63 -38.10 -8.29
CA ALA A 264 6.84 -38.79 -7.86
C ALA A 264 8.12 -38.01 -8.23
N GLU A 265 8.15 -37.40 -9.42
CA GLU A 265 9.25 -36.52 -9.85
C GLU A 265 9.37 -35.29 -8.93
N LEU A 266 8.26 -34.62 -8.63
CA LEU A 266 8.22 -33.47 -7.71
C LEU A 266 8.64 -33.86 -6.28
N GLU A 267 8.21 -35.02 -5.78
CA GLU A 267 8.61 -35.52 -4.46
C GLU A 267 10.11 -35.86 -4.39
N ASN A 268 10.68 -36.37 -5.49
CA ASN A 268 12.12 -36.62 -5.59
C ASN A 268 12.93 -35.31 -5.59
N GLU A 269 12.52 -34.32 -6.39
CA GLU A 269 13.16 -32.99 -6.35
C GLU A 269 13.01 -32.32 -4.97
N LEU A 270 11.88 -32.50 -4.28
CA LEU A 270 11.70 -32.01 -2.90
C LEU A 270 12.67 -32.68 -1.92
N ALA A 271 12.98 -33.96 -2.11
CA ALA A 271 13.96 -34.69 -1.30
C ALA A 271 15.36 -34.07 -1.41
N ASP A 272 15.78 -33.63 -2.60
CA ASP A 272 17.07 -32.93 -2.80
C ASP A 272 17.18 -31.65 -1.95
N TYR A 273 16.06 -30.95 -1.72
CA TYR A 273 16.02 -29.78 -0.84
C TYR A 273 16.09 -30.17 0.64
N LYS A 274 15.48 -31.29 1.04
CA LYS A 274 15.52 -31.81 2.43
C LYS A 274 16.93 -32.29 2.80
N GLU A 275 17.63 -32.91 1.86
CA GLU A 275 19.00 -33.39 2.02
C GLU A 275 20.06 -32.28 1.90
N GLY A 276 19.68 -31.11 1.37
CA GLY A 276 20.57 -29.96 1.22
C GLY A 276 21.47 -29.99 -0.03
N HIS A 277 21.17 -30.87 -0.98
CA HIS A 277 21.85 -30.98 -2.29
C HIS A 277 21.35 -29.95 -3.32
N ALA A 278 20.28 -29.23 -3.00
CA ALA A 278 19.66 -28.23 -3.87
C ALA A 278 20.59 -27.06 -4.28
N PRO A 279 20.36 -26.45 -5.47
CA PRO A 279 21.11 -25.30 -5.93
C PRO A 279 20.94 -24.08 -4.99
N GLY A 280 21.99 -23.26 -4.90
CA GLY A 280 21.97 -22.03 -4.10
C GLY A 280 21.14 -20.92 -4.75
N ALA A 281 20.56 -20.02 -3.94
CA ALA A 281 19.80 -18.86 -4.42
C ALA A 281 20.65 -17.79 -5.14
N GLY A 282 21.98 -17.93 -5.17
CA GLY A 282 22.90 -16.91 -5.70
C GLY A 282 23.02 -15.66 -4.82
N VAL A 283 22.64 -15.80 -3.55
CA VAL A 283 22.76 -14.79 -2.47
C VAL A 283 23.51 -15.43 -1.31
N ALA A 284 24.32 -14.64 -0.59
CA ALA A 284 24.94 -15.04 0.66
C ALA A 284 24.88 -13.91 1.68
N PHE A 285 24.75 -14.28 2.95
CA PHE A 285 24.85 -13.37 4.08
C PHE A 285 26.17 -13.62 4.81
N VAL A 286 26.98 -12.58 4.94
CA VAL A 286 28.28 -12.65 5.62
C VAL A 286 28.20 -11.78 6.85
N MET A 287 28.38 -12.40 8.01
CA MET A 287 28.30 -11.76 9.31
C MET A 287 29.72 -11.51 9.84
N PHE A 288 29.98 -10.29 10.28
CA PHE A 288 31.27 -9.90 10.85
C PHE A 288 31.18 -9.75 12.37
N ARG A 289 32.32 -9.89 13.06
CA ARG A 289 32.42 -9.69 14.51
C ARG A 289 32.19 -8.24 14.95
N ASP A 290 32.54 -7.30 14.06
CA ASP A 290 32.47 -5.86 14.30
C ASP A 290 31.65 -5.15 13.22
N VAL A 291 30.83 -4.18 13.64
CA VAL A 291 30.04 -3.37 12.69
C VAL A 291 30.93 -2.49 11.80
N TYR A 292 32.05 -1.99 12.34
CA TYR A 292 33.02 -1.24 11.56
C TYR A 292 33.51 -2.05 10.36
N THR A 293 33.81 -3.35 10.56
CA THR A 293 34.27 -4.24 9.49
C THR A 293 33.18 -4.46 8.45
N ALA A 294 31.92 -4.65 8.86
CA ALA A 294 30.79 -4.75 7.94
C ALA A 294 30.64 -3.48 7.07
N ASN A 295 30.74 -2.30 7.68
CA ASN A 295 30.63 -1.02 6.97
C ASN A 295 31.80 -0.79 6.01
N LYS A 296 33.02 -1.08 6.48
CA LYS A 296 34.23 -1.01 5.67
C LYS A 296 34.14 -1.97 4.49
N ALA A 297 33.64 -3.19 4.68
CA ALA A 297 33.47 -4.15 3.61
C ALA A 297 32.50 -3.66 2.53
N VAL A 298 31.37 -3.04 2.91
CA VAL A 298 30.44 -2.43 1.95
C VAL A 298 31.13 -1.29 1.17
N GLN A 299 31.86 -0.41 1.86
CA GLN A 299 32.58 0.70 1.22
C GLN A 299 33.68 0.23 0.28
N ASP A 300 34.48 -0.76 0.68
CA ASP A 300 35.57 -1.33 -0.10
C ASP A 300 35.03 -1.90 -1.42
N PHE A 301 33.96 -2.70 -1.35
CA PHE A 301 33.33 -3.27 -2.53
C PHE A 301 32.65 -2.23 -3.43
N GLN A 302 32.12 -1.14 -2.87
CA GLN A 302 31.56 -0.02 -3.65
C GLN A 302 32.67 0.79 -4.35
N ASN A 303 33.77 1.06 -3.65
CA ASN A 303 34.92 1.81 -4.19
C ASN A 303 35.65 1.03 -5.29
N GLU A 304 35.81 -0.28 -5.11
CA GLU A 304 36.37 -1.18 -6.14
C GLU A 304 35.51 -1.18 -7.41
N LYS A 305 34.18 -1.16 -7.29
CA LYS A 305 33.27 -1.07 -8.45
C LYS A 305 33.44 0.23 -9.24
N ARG A 306 33.81 1.33 -8.58
CA ARG A 306 34.10 2.63 -9.23
C ARG A 306 35.46 2.64 -9.94
N ARG A 307 36.48 1.98 -9.37
CA ARG A 307 37.87 1.93 -9.92
C ARG A 307 38.12 0.72 -10.84
N ARG A 308 37.14 0.35 -11.67
CA ARG A 308 37.10 -0.93 -12.42
C ARG A 308 38.14 -1.08 -13.54
N ILE A 309 38.85 -0.02 -13.92
CA ILE A 309 39.77 -0.06 -15.06
C ILE A 309 41.17 -0.44 -14.56
N GLY A 310 41.68 -1.60 -14.99
CA GLY A 310 43.09 -1.98 -14.85
C GLY A 310 43.48 -2.99 -13.76
N LYS A 311 42.54 -3.70 -13.13
CA LYS A 311 42.87 -4.76 -12.14
C LYS A 311 42.67 -6.18 -12.70
N PHE A 312 43.68 -7.03 -12.52
CA PHE A 312 43.57 -8.48 -12.75
C PHE A 312 42.85 -9.13 -11.57
N PHE A 313 41.90 -10.03 -11.86
CA PHE A 313 41.18 -10.82 -10.85
C PHE A 313 41.93 -12.11 -10.55
N SER A 314 41.94 -12.55 -9.29
CA SER A 314 42.50 -13.86 -8.92
C SER A 314 41.64 -15.01 -9.50
N LEU A 315 42.21 -16.20 -9.65
CA LEU A 315 41.47 -17.39 -10.13
C LEU A 315 40.23 -17.69 -9.29
N LEU A 316 40.31 -17.46 -7.97
CA LEU A 316 39.20 -17.59 -7.04
C LEU A 316 38.09 -16.58 -7.33
N GLU A 317 38.43 -15.32 -7.61
CA GLU A 317 37.46 -14.27 -7.95
C GLU A 317 36.79 -14.49 -9.30
N LEU A 318 37.51 -15.11 -10.25
CA LEU A 318 36.96 -15.53 -11.54
C LEU A 318 35.96 -16.69 -11.37
N ARG A 319 36.32 -17.71 -10.56
CA ARG A 319 35.41 -18.83 -10.21
C ARG A 319 34.14 -18.32 -9.53
N LEU A 320 34.28 -17.33 -8.66
CA LEU A 320 33.19 -16.69 -7.93
C LEU A 320 32.38 -15.65 -8.77
N ARG A 321 32.77 -15.39 -10.02
CA ARG A 321 32.16 -14.36 -10.90
C ARG A 321 32.01 -12.99 -10.23
N ARG A 322 33.08 -12.53 -9.59
CA ARG A 322 33.10 -11.32 -8.75
C ARG A 322 32.51 -10.06 -9.40
N ASN A 323 32.67 -9.90 -10.72
CA ASN A 323 32.14 -8.75 -11.49
C ASN A 323 30.60 -8.63 -11.41
N GLN A 324 29.89 -9.73 -11.14
CA GLN A 324 28.43 -9.72 -11.05
C GLN A 324 27.90 -9.43 -9.64
N TRP A 325 28.80 -9.28 -8.65
CA TRP A 325 28.41 -9.11 -7.26
C TRP A 325 27.84 -7.72 -6.99
N LYS A 326 26.76 -7.69 -6.23
CA LYS A 326 26.19 -6.50 -5.62
C LYS A 326 26.24 -6.71 -4.12
N VAL A 327 27.03 -5.91 -3.42
CA VAL A 327 27.17 -5.99 -1.96
C VAL A 327 26.48 -4.79 -1.33
N GLU A 328 25.55 -5.06 -0.43
CA GLU A 328 24.78 -4.07 0.31
C GLU A 328 24.68 -4.51 1.77
N ARG A 329 24.33 -3.60 2.68
CA ARG A 329 24.00 -4.02 4.06
C ARG A 329 22.80 -4.96 4.03
N ALA A 330 22.84 -6.01 4.86
CA ALA A 330 21.73 -6.93 4.95
C ALA A 330 20.51 -6.20 5.56
N PRO A 331 19.32 -6.31 4.95
CA PRO A 331 18.07 -5.92 5.61
C PRO A 331 17.75 -6.91 6.73
N LEU A 332 16.90 -6.55 7.68
CA LEU A 332 16.44 -7.50 8.72
C LEU A 332 15.91 -8.79 8.08
N ALA A 333 16.18 -9.93 8.72
CA ALA A 333 15.78 -11.24 8.21
C ALA A 333 14.25 -11.33 7.98
N THR A 334 13.46 -10.64 8.80
CA THR A 334 12.01 -10.54 8.68
C THR A 334 11.52 -9.65 7.52
N ASP A 335 12.37 -8.74 7.02
CA ASP A 335 12.07 -7.89 5.86
C ASP A 335 12.33 -8.62 4.53
N ILE A 336 13.00 -9.77 4.55
CA ILE A 336 13.30 -10.53 3.34
C ILE A 336 12.10 -11.41 2.95
N TYR A 337 11.66 -11.31 1.70
CA TYR A 337 10.78 -12.30 1.10
C TYR A 337 11.58 -13.54 0.71
N TRP A 338 11.72 -14.46 1.65
CA TRP A 338 12.46 -15.71 1.47
C TRP A 338 11.99 -16.52 0.25
N LYS A 339 10.67 -16.54 0.00
CA LYS A 339 10.05 -17.18 -1.18
C LYS A 339 10.48 -16.57 -2.53
N ASN A 340 10.95 -15.32 -2.55
CA ASN A 340 11.41 -14.66 -3.77
C ASN A 340 12.94 -14.80 -3.96
N MET A 341 13.65 -15.51 -3.08
CA MET A 341 15.09 -15.71 -3.22
C MET A 341 15.42 -16.75 -4.28
N GLY A 342 16.34 -16.41 -5.20
CA GLY A 342 16.78 -17.30 -6.29
C GLY A 342 16.23 -16.94 -7.67
N THR A 343 15.34 -15.94 -7.75
CA THR A 343 14.77 -15.49 -9.03
C THR A 343 15.86 -14.93 -9.97
N PRO A 344 15.88 -15.33 -11.26
CA PRO A 344 16.90 -14.86 -12.20
C PRO A 344 16.75 -13.36 -12.50
N ARG A 345 17.88 -12.65 -12.57
CA ARG A 345 17.95 -11.19 -12.81
C ARG A 345 17.25 -10.75 -14.09
N LEU A 346 17.28 -11.57 -15.14
CA LEU A 346 16.61 -11.27 -16.40
C LEU A 346 15.08 -11.26 -16.25
N SER A 347 14.52 -12.24 -15.53
CA SER A 347 13.08 -12.30 -15.25
C SER A 347 12.62 -11.08 -14.44
N LEU A 348 13.38 -10.70 -13.40
CA LEU A 348 13.08 -9.49 -12.61
C LEU A 348 13.09 -8.21 -13.46
N LYS A 349 14.04 -8.08 -14.40
CA LYS A 349 14.09 -6.94 -15.33
C LYS A 349 12.88 -6.92 -16.27
N LEU A 350 12.54 -8.05 -16.89
CA LEU A 350 11.40 -8.15 -17.79
C LEU A 350 10.07 -7.84 -17.08
N ARG A 351 9.87 -8.40 -15.88
CA ARG A 351 8.69 -8.11 -15.04
C ARG A 351 8.57 -6.62 -14.73
N ARG A 352 9.68 -5.97 -14.35
CA ARG A 352 9.70 -4.52 -14.08
C ARG A 352 9.39 -3.68 -15.32
N VAL A 353 9.94 -4.03 -16.47
CA VAL A 353 9.61 -3.35 -17.74
C VAL A 353 8.14 -3.52 -18.06
N PHE A 354 7.61 -4.74 -17.96
CA PHE A 354 6.19 -5.02 -18.18
C PHE A 354 5.28 -4.20 -17.25
N VAL A 355 5.56 -4.19 -15.95
CA VAL A 355 4.76 -3.44 -14.97
C VAL A 355 4.83 -1.93 -15.23
N ASN A 356 6.01 -1.39 -15.55
CA ASN A 356 6.14 0.03 -15.87
C ASN A 356 5.40 0.40 -17.18
N THR A 357 5.45 -0.45 -18.20
CA THR A 357 4.67 -0.26 -19.43
C THR A 357 3.17 -0.32 -19.18
N CYS A 358 2.72 -1.28 -18.36
CA CYS A 358 1.33 -1.38 -17.94
C CYS A 358 0.88 -0.13 -17.16
N LEU A 359 1.71 0.35 -16.21
CA LEU A 359 1.45 1.58 -15.46
C LEU A 359 1.31 2.80 -16.38
N MET A 360 2.19 2.91 -17.38
CA MET A 360 2.14 4.00 -18.37
C MET A 360 0.84 3.94 -19.20
N LEU A 361 0.42 2.74 -19.59
CA LEU A 361 -0.87 2.53 -20.26
C LEU A 361 -2.03 2.92 -19.34
N VAL A 362 -2.03 2.49 -18.08
CA VAL A 362 -3.07 2.84 -17.11
C VAL A 362 -3.15 4.35 -16.88
N LEU A 363 -2.00 5.04 -16.79
CA LEU A 363 -1.93 6.50 -16.69
C LEU A 363 -2.52 7.21 -17.90
N LEU A 364 -2.30 6.70 -19.12
CA LEU A 364 -2.81 7.33 -20.34
C LEU A 364 -4.31 7.06 -20.58
N PHE A 365 -4.77 5.83 -20.37
CA PHE A 365 -6.12 5.40 -20.76
C PHE A 365 -7.15 5.42 -19.61
N PHE A 366 -6.73 5.17 -18.36
CA PHE A 366 -7.62 5.15 -17.17
C PHE A 366 -7.46 6.42 -16.33
N SER A 367 -7.19 7.48 -17.06
CA SER A 367 -6.62 8.71 -16.61
C SER A 367 -7.61 9.57 -15.83
N SER A 368 -8.91 9.36 -16.06
CA SER A 368 -9.98 9.74 -15.14
C SER A 368 -11.17 8.80 -15.37
N PRO A 369 -11.78 8.22 -14.32
CA PRO A 369 -13.03 7.48 -14.46
C PRO A 369 -14.13 8.30 -15.14
N LEU A 370 -14.11 9.64 -15.01
CA LEU A 370 -15.02 10.55 -15.72
C LEU A 370 -14.78 10.53 -17.24
N ALA A 371 -13.52 10.55 -17.67
CA ALA A 371 -13.17 10.46 -19.08
C ALA A 371 -13.61 9.11 -19.66
N VAL A 372 -13.44 8.02 -18.90
CA VAL A 372 -13.89 6.68 -19.30
C VAL A 372 -15.41 6.61 -19.40
N ILE A 373 -16.16 7.12 -18.41
CA ILE A 373 -17.63 7.16 -18.45
C ILE A 373 -18.11 8.01 -19.63
N SER A 374 -17.48 9.16 -19.88
CA SER A 374 -17.81 10.03 -21.02
C SER A 374 -17.53 9.35 -22.35
N ALA A 375 -16.35 8.73 -22.50
CA ALA A 375 -15.98 7.98 -23.70
C ALA A 375 -16.89 6.78 -23.92
N LEU A 376 -17.31 6.10 -22.84
CA LEU A 376 -18.25 4.98 -22.90
C LEU A 376 -19.66 5.45 -23.29
N LYS A 377 -20.11 6.61 -22.81
CA LYS A 377 -21.37 7.22 -23.25
C LYS A 377 -21.32 7.59 -24.74
N SER A 378 -20.23 8.19 -25.21
CA SER A 378 -20.08 8.51 -26.63
C SER A 378 -19.96 7.27 -27.51
N ALA A 379 -19.17 6.26 -27.09
CA ALA A 379 -19.05 5.00 -27.80
C ALA A 379 -20.36 4.21 -27.80
N GLY A 380 -21.08 4.19 -26.68
CA GLY A 380 -22.40 3.57 -26.58
C GLY A 380 -23.43 4.24 -27.50
N ARG A 381 -23.40 5.57 -27.64
CA ARG A 381 -24.24 6.30 -28.61
C ARG A 381 -23.90 5.98 -30.06
N ILE A 382 -22.62 5.68 -30.36
CA ILE A 382 -22.16 5.26 -31.70
C ILE A 382 -22.60 3.82 -32.01
N ILE A 383 -22.57 2.92 -31.03
CA ILE A 383 -22.89 1.50 -31.22
C ILE A 383 -24.40 1.26 -31.26
N ASN A 384 -25.17 1.86 -30.34
CA ASN A 384 -26.63 1.73 -30.28
C ASN A 384 -27.26 2.98 -29.63
N ALA A 385 -27.63 3.96 -30.45
CA ALA A 385 -28.26 5.19 -29.99
C ALA A 385 -29.60 4.92 -29.26
N GLU A 386 -30.43 4.01 -29.77
CA GLU A 386 -31.74 3.68 -29.20
C GLU A 386 -31.65 3.09 -27.78
N ALA A 387 -30.65 2.24 -27.53
CA ALA A 387 -30.42 1.65 -26.21
C ALA A 387 -29.95 2.69 -25.19
N MET A 388 -29.12 3.65 -25.63
CA MET A 388 -28.65 4.75 -24.79
C MET A 388 -29.78 5.73 -24.44
N ASP A 389 -30.61 6.08 -25.42
CA ASP A 389 -31.75 6.98 -25.21
C ASP A 389 -32.83 6.31 -24.32
N ASN A 390 -33.07 5.00 -24.47
CA ASN A 390 -33.93 4.24 -23.54
C ASN A 390 -33.36 4.18 -22.12
N ALA A 391 -32.05 3.97 -21.96
CA ALA A 391 -31.41 3.99 -20.65
C ALA A 391 -31.51 5.38 -19.99
N GLN A 392 -31.33 6.45 -20.77
CA GLN A 392 -31.46 7.83 -20.29
C GLN A 392 -32.91 8.14 -19.86
N ASN A 393 -33.91 7.69 -20.64
CA ASN A 393 -35.32 7.83 -20.29
C ASN A 393 -35.69 7.02 -19.04
N TRP A 394 -35.14 5.81 -18.89
CA TRP A 394 -35.30 5.02 -17.68
C TRP A 394 -34.69 5.71 -16.46
N VAL A 395 -33.46 6.25 -16.57
CA VAL A 395 -32.84 7.03 -15.49
C VAL A 395 -33.68 8.25 -15.12
N ALA A 396 -34.17 8.99 -16.11
CA ALA A 396 -35.03 10.16 -15.89
C ALA A 396 -36.36 9.77 -15.19
N TRP A 397 -36.96 8.64 -15.57
CA TRP A 397 -38.15 8.10 -14.91
C TRP A 397 -37.85 7.66 -13.46
N VAL A 398 -36.73 7.00 -13.21
CA VAL A 398 -36.33 6.61 -11.84
C VAL A 398 -36.08 7.84 -10.96
N GLN A 399 -35.44 8.88 -11.51
CA GLN A 399 -35.20 10.14 -10.80
C GLN A 399 -36.50 10.89 -10.46
N SER A 400 -37.52 10.82 -11.32
CA SER A 400 -38.82 11.44 -11.04
C SER A 400 -39.73 10.61 -10.12
N SER A 401 -39.50 9.30 -10.02
CA SER A 401 -40.34 8.39 -9.26
C SER A 401 -40.22 8.52 -7.75
N SER A 402 -39.04 8.90 -7.22
CA SER A 402 -38.89 9.12 -5.77
C SER A 402 -37.79 10.14 -5.43
N TRP A 403 -38.00 10.90 -4.36
CA TRP A 403 -37.02 11.87 -3.84
C TRP A 403 -35.68 11.18 -3.46
N LEU A 404 -35.75 9.96 -2.90
CA LEU A 404 -34.58 9.17 -2.52
C LEU A 404 -33.83 8.63 -3.75
N ALA A 405 -34.54 8.17 -4.79
CA ALA A 405 -33.88 7.76 -6.04
C ALA A 405 -33.19 8.95 -6.71
N SER A 406 -33.83 10.13 -6.77
CA SER A 406 -33.19 11.34 -7.28
C SER A 406 -31.87 11.64 -6.55
N LEU A 407 -31.89 11.58 -5.22
CA LEU A 407 -30.69 11.77 -4.40
C LEU A 407 -29.61 10.70 -4.70
N VAL A 408 -29.97 9.42 -4.68
CA VAL A 408 -29.02 8.33 -4.93
C VAL A 408 -28.38 8.43 -6.31
N PHE A 409 -29.16 8.64 -7.37
CA PHE A 409 -28.63 8.73 -8.74
C PHE A 409 -27.84 10.01 -9.01
N GLN A 410 -28.08 11.09 -8.26
CA GLN A 410 -27.27 12.30 -8.32
C GLN A 410 -25.87 12.10 -7.70
N PHE A 411 -25.77 11.32 -6.62
CA PHE A 411 -24.50 11.03 -5.96
C PHE A 411 -23.79 9.77 -6.49
N LEU A 412 -24.50 8.85 -7.16
CA LEU A 412 -23.96 7.58 -7.65
C LEU A 412 -22.69 7.73 -8.52
N PRO A 413 -22.62 8.65 -9.51
CA PRO A 413 -21.40 8.83 -10.31
C PRO A 413 -20.22 9.24 -9.44
N ASN A 414 -20.43 10.15 -8.49
CA ASN A 414 -19.38 10.62 -7.58
C ASN A 414 -18.90 9.50 -6.64
N VAL A 415 -19.81 8.64 -6.17
CA VAL A 415 -19.45 7.47 -5.35
C VAL A 415 -18.70 6.43 -6.18
N ILE A 416 -19.09 6.17 -7.43
CA ILE A 416 -18.38 5.24 -8.32
C ILE A 416 -16.96 5.74 -8.61
N ILE A 417 -16.80 7.05 -8.86
CA ILE A 417 -15.48 7.67 -9.05
C ILE A 417 -14.65 7.55 -7.76
N PHE A 418 -15.26 7.79 -6.61
CA PHE A 418 -14.60 7.64 -5.32
C PHE A 418 -14.15 6.18 -5.11
N VAL A 419 -15.04 5.20 -5.30
CA VAL A 419 -14.72 3.77 -5.14
C VAL A 419 -13.63 3.31 -6.11
N SER A 420 -13.74 3.68 -7.39
CA SER A 420 -12.75 3.32 -8.40
C SER A 420 -11.38 3.94 -8.09
N MET A 421 -11.33 5.21 -7.69
CA MET A 421 -10.09 5.91 -7.40
C MET A 421 -9.43 5.48 -6.09
N TYR A 422 -10.19 5.20 -5.04
CA TYR A 422 -9.66 4.88 -3.70
C TYR A 422 -9.46 3.39 -3.45
N ILE A 423 -10.22 2.52 -4.10
CA ILE A 423 -10.21 1.08 -3.82
C ILE A 423 -9.61 0.31 -4.99
N VAL A 424 -10.17 0.47 -6.20
CA VAL A 424 -9.79 -0.35 -7.35
C VAL A 424 -8.35 -0.05 -7.79
N ILE A 425 -8.03 1.22 -7.99
CA ILE A 425 -6.71 1.61 -8.51
C ILE A 425 -5.57 1.23 -7.54
N PRO A 426 -5.59 1.56 -6.23
CA PRO A 426 -4.55 1.12 -5.30
C PRO A 426 -4.41 -0.40 -5.23
N SER A 427 -5.52 -1.13 -5.27
CA SER A 427 -5.49 -2.60 -5.26
C SER A 427 -4.80 -3.17 -6.49
N VAL A 428 -5.10 -2.63 -7.68
CA VAL A 428 -4.44 -3.03 -8.94
C VAL A 428 -2.95 -2.66 -8.89
N LEU A 429 -2.59 -1.47 -8.42
CA LEU A 429 -1.19 -1.04 -8.30
C LEU A 429 -0.40 -1.86 -7.29
N SER A 430 -1.00 -2.21 -6.15
CA SER A 430 -0.41 -3.09 -5.13
C SER A 430 -0.19 -4.50 -5.71
N TYR A 431 -1.17 -5.03 -6.44
CA TYR A 431 -1.03 -6.32 -7.14
C TYR A 431 0.10 -6.28 -8.19
N LEU A 432 0.17 -5.23 -9.01
CA LEU A 432 1.24 -5.04 -9.99
C LEU A 432 2.61 -4.90 -9.31
N SER A 433 2.68 -4.30 -8.13
CA SER A 433 3.92 -4.21 -7.34
C SER A 433 4.37 -5.58 -6.83
N LYS A 434 3.43 -6.41 -6.33
CA LYS A 434 3.70 -7.80 -5.92
C LYS A 434 4.19 -8.67 -7.07
N PHE A 435 3.64 -8.46 -8.27
CA PHE A 435 4.06 -9.19 -9.47
C PHE A 435 5.53 -8.96 -9.86
N GLU A 436 6.16 -7.87 -9.39
CA GLU A 436 7.59 -7.61 -9.63
C GLU A 436 8.54 -8.53 -8.84
N ARG A 437 8.03 -9.30 -7.85
CA ARG A 437 8.82 -10.18 -6.96
C ARG A 437 10.03 -9.46 -6.36
N HIS A 438 9.77 -8.43 -5.55
CA HIS A 438 10.85 -7.76 -4.79
C HIS A 438 11.46 -8.71 -3.75
N LEU A 439 12.76 -8.54 -3.50
CA LEU A 439 13.47 -9.34 -2.50
C LEU A 439 13.08 -8.96 -1.06
N THR A 440 12.74 -7.69 -0.82
CA THR A 440 12.40 -7.19 0.51
C THR A 440 11.00 -6.60 0.54
N VAL A 441 10.33 -6.70 1.69
CA VAL A 441 9.01 -6.11 1.96
C VAL A 441 9.10 -4.59 1.90
N SER A 442 10.12 -4.01 2.50
CA SER A 442 10.44 -2.58 2.46
C SER A 442 10.64 -2.06 1.04
N GLY A 443 11.25 -2.86 0.17
CA GLY A 443 11.47 -2.54 -1.24
C GLY A 443 10.17 -2.55 -2.04
N GLU A 444 9.30 -3.54 -1.79
CA GLU A 444 7.97 -3.62 -2.38
C GLU A 444 7.12 -2.41 -1.97
N GLN A 445 7.07 -2.09 -0.67
CA GLN A 445 6.29 -0.97 -0.14
C GLN A 445 6.80 0.37 -0.71
N LYS A 446 8.12 0.56 -0.79
CA LYS A 446 8.70 1.77 -1.41
C LYS A 446 8.31 1.90 -2.89
N ALA A 447 8.38 0.81 -3.65
CA ALA A 447 8.02 0.81 -5.06
C ALA A 447 6.51 1.06 -5.25
N ALA A 448 5.67 0.43 -4.42
CA ALA A 448 4.23 0.61 -4.41
C ALA A 448 3.87 2.07 -4.08
N LEU A 449 4.45 2.64 -3.01
CA LEU A 449 4.31 4.04 -2.62
C LEU A 449 4.65 4.98 -3.78
N LEU A 450 5.83 4.81 -4.41
CA LEU A 450 6.27 5.69 -5.49
C LEU A 450 5.32 5.64 -6.70
N LYS A 451 4.86 4.44 -7.08
CA LYS A 451 3.91 4.26 -8.19
C LYS A 451 2.56 4.87 -7.86
N MET A 452 2.03 4.66 -6.65
CA MET A 452 0.76 5.23 -6.23
C MET A 452 0.83 6.76 -6.15
N VAL A 453 1.89 7.33 -5.57
CA VAL A 453 2.08 8.78 -5.53
C VAL A 453 2.19 9.34 -6.93
N CYS A 454 3.03 8.76 -7.79
CA CYS A 454 3.16 9.19 -9.18
C CYS A 454 1.81 9.14 -9.91
N PHE A 455 1.08 8.03 -9.73
CA PHE A 455 -0.25 7.85 -10.31
C PHE A 455 -1.22 8.93 -9.85
N PHE A 456 -1.39 9.08 -8.53
CA PHE A 456 -2.35 10.02 -7.96
C PHE A 456 -1.97 11.48 -8.23
N LEU A 457 -0.68 11.83 -8.18
CA LEU A 457 -0.21 13.19 -8.43
C LEU A 457 -0.44 13.60 -9.88
N VAL A 458 -0.10 12.73 -10.84
CA VAL A 458 -0.34 12.99 -12.27
C VAL A 458 -1.84 13.03 -12.57
N ASN A 459 -2.60 12.07 -12.07
CA ASN A 459 -4.03 11.96 -12.32
C ASN A 459 -4.82 13.13 -11.67
N LEU A 460 -4.63 13.38 -10.37
CA LEU A 460 -5.42 14.37 -9.63
C LEU A 460 -5.03 15.82 -9.91
N ILE A 461 -3.75 16.12 -10.14
CA ILE A 461 -3.29 17.52 -10.30
C ILE A 461 -3.25 17.91 -11.77
N ILE A 462 -2.54 17.16 -12.60
CA ILE A 462 -2.31 17.54 -14.01
C ILE A 462 -3.52 17.18 -14.84
N LEU A 463 -3.96 15.92 -14.76
CA LEU A 463 -4.87 15.40 -15.76
C LEU A 463 -6.33 15.70 -15.49
N ARG A 464 -6.76 15.67 -14.22
CA ARG A 464 -8.09 16.12 -13.83
C ARG A 464 -8.31 17.57 -14.22
N GLY A 465 -7.33 18.45 -13.96
CA GLY A 465 -7.36 19.84 -14.41
C GLY A 465 -7.51 19.96 -15.93
N LEU A 466 -6.65 19.26 -16.69
CA LEU A 466 -6.65 19.32 -18.16
C LEU A 466 -7.91 18.75 -18.79
N VAL A 467 -8.42 17.63 -18.28
CA VAL A 467 -9.62 16.99 -18.85
C VAL A 467 -10.86 17.84 -18.58
N GLU A 468 -11.04 18.31 -17.35
CA GLU A 468 -12.22 19.12 -16.96
C GLU A 468 -12.23 20.46 -17.69
N SER A 469 -11.08 21.13 -17.78
CA SER A 469 -10.96 22.40 -18.50
C SER A 469 -11.09 22.24 -20.01
N SER A 470 -10.46 21.23 -20.61
CA SER A 470 -10.37 21.10 -22.07
C SER A 470 -11.66 20.56 -22.64
N LEU A 471 -12.34 19.65 -21.95
CA LEU A 471 -13.60 19.07 -22.42
C LEU A 471 -14.70 20.13 -22.44
N GLU A 472 -14.90 20.84 -21.33
CA GLU A 472 -15.96 21.85 -21.23
C GLU A 472 -15.64 23.07 -22.12
N SER A 473 -14.37 23.51 -22.15
CA SER A 473 -13.95 24.61 -23.02
C SER A 473 -13.98 24.24 -24.50
N ALA A 474 -13.63 23.01 -24.90
CA ALA A 474 -13.74 22.59 -26.30
C ALA A 474 -15.20 22.48 -26.73
N ILE A 475 -16.08 21.94 -25.89
CA ILE A 475 -17.52 21.81 -26.21
C ILE A 475 -18.17 23.19 -26.34
N LEU A 476 -17.92 24.11 -25.39
CA LEU A 476 -18.55 25.43 -25.39
C LEU A 476 -17.91 26.41 -26.39
N LYS A 477 -16.60 26.33 -26.67
CA LYS A 477 -15.92 27.20 -27.64
C LYS A 477 -15.95 26.68 -29.06
N MET A 478 -15.97 25.37 -29.33
CA MET A 478 -16.15 24.88 -30.70
C MET A 478 -17.51 25.33 -31.26
N GLY A 479 -18.53 25.43 -30.40
CA GLY A 479 -19.83 26.00 -30.78
C GLY A 479 -19.80 27.52 -31.01
N ARG A 480 -19.16 28.30 -30.12
CA ARG A 480 -19.12 29.78 -30.23
C ARG A 480 -18.09 30.32 -31.22
N CYS A 481 -16.91 29.69 -31.33
CA CYS A 481 -15.86 30.08 -32.28
C CYS A 481 -16.22 29.75 -33.74
N TYR A 482 -17.17 28.83 -33.95
CA TYR A 482 -17.78 28.58 -35.26
C TYR A 482 -18.80 29.67 -35.64
N LEU A 483 -19.33 30.40 -34.66
CA LEU A 483 -20.35 31.45 -34.85
C LEU A 483 -19.77 32.88 -34.85
N ASP A 484 -18.70 33.16 -34.10
CA ASP A 484 -18.01 34.46 -34.06
C ASP A 484 -16.48 34.30 -34.11
N GLY A 485 -15.85 34.91 -35.14
CA GLY A 485 -14.43 34.74 -35.45
C GLY A 485 -13.45 35.55 -34.58
N GLU A 486 -13.94 36.52 -33.79
CA GLU A 486 -13.09 37.48 -33.07
C GLU A 486 -12.59 36.96 -31.71
N ASP A 487 -13.31 36.02 -31.09
CA ASP A 487 -12.96 35.38 -29.81
C ASP A 487 -11.82 34.34 -29.90
N CYS A 488 -11.40 33.99 -31.12
CA CYS A 488 -10.39 32.96 -31.37
C CYS A 488 -8.97 33.40 -30.95
N LYS A 489 -8.66 34.72 -30.98
CA LYS A 489 -7.34 35.24 -30.58
C LYS A 489 -7.13 35.32 -29.06
N ARG A 490 -8.18 35.26 -28.23
CA ARG A 490 -8.09 35.36 -26.76
C ARG A 490 -8.12 33.99 -26.05
N ILE A 491 -7.94 32.90 -26.80
CA ILE A 491 -8.04 31.53 -26.26
C ILE A 491 -6.98 31.25 -25.20
N GLU A 492 -5.73 31.66 -25.38
CA GLU A 492 -4.62 31.41 -24.44
C GLU A 492 -4.85 32.05 -23.05
N HIS A 493 -5.38 33.27 -23.02
CA HIS A 493 -5.65 34.01 -21.78
C HIS A 493 -6.84 33.44 -21.00
N TYR A 494 -7.89 32.98 -21.70
CA TYR A 494 -9.05 32.36 -21.05
C TYR A 494 -8.81 30.90 -20.65
N LEU A 495 -7.98 30.16 -21.40
CA LEU A 495 -7.68 28.78 -21.09
C LEU A 495 -6.90 28.66 -19.78
N SER A 496 -5.94 29.55 -19.52
CA SER A 496 -5.10 29.52 -18.31
C SER A 496 -5.84 29.95 -17.03
N ALA A 497 -6.58 31.07 -17.06
CA ALA A 497 -7.30 31.56 -15.88
C ALA A 497 -8.49 30.66 -15.49
N SER A 498 -9.29 30.21 -16.47
CA SER A 498 -10.45 29.33 -16.23
C SER A 498 -10.03 27.92 -15.83
N PHE A 499 -8.93 27.41 -16.40
CA PHE A 499 -8.33 26.14 -15.98
C PHE A 499 -8.02 26.13 -14.49
N LEU A 500 -7.34 27.17 -13.99
CA LEU A 500 -6.87 27.20 -12.60
C LEU A 500 -8.01 27.30 -11.60
N SER A 501 -9.02 28.15 -11.84
CA SER A 501 -10.16 28.28 -10.91
C SER A 501 -11.04 27.03 -10.90
N LYS A 502 -11.35 26.44 -12.06
CA LYS A 502 -12.15 25.22 -12.16
C LYS A 502 -11.42 24.01 -11.58
N SER A 503 -10.13 23.85 -11.89
CA SER A 503 -9.31 22.79 -11.33
C SER A 503 -9.20 22.93 -9.80
N CYS A 504 -9.07 24.15 -9.28
CA CYS A 504 -9.08 24.40 -7.85
C CYS A 504 -10.43 24.05 -7.21
N LEU A 505 -11.56 24.44 -7.81
CA LEU A 505 -12.90 24.12 -7.29
C LEU A 505 -13.11 22.59 -7.24
N SER A 506 -12.76 21.89 -8.31
CA SER A 506 -12.85 20.44 -8.41
C SER A 506 -11.94 19.73 -7.40
N SER A 507 -10.73 20.27 -7.19
CA SER A 507 -9.77 19.79 -6.19
C SER A 507 -10.25 20.03 -4.76
N LEU A 508 -10.85 21.18 -4.46
CA LEU A 508 -11.44 21.51 -3.17
C LEU A 508 -12.64 20.59 -2.87
N ALA A 509 -13.52 20.37 -3.85
CA ALA A 509 -14.64 19.43 -3.71
C ALA A 509 -14.15 17.99 -3.49
N PHE A 510 -13.09 17.57 -4.18
CA PHE A 510 -12.45 16.27 -3.96
C PHE A 510 -11.88 16.15 -2.54
N LEU A 511 -11.20 17.18 -2.05
CA LEU A 511 -10.63 17.24 -0.71
C LEU A 511 -11.72 17.19 0.38
N ILE A 512 -12.84 17.91 0.19
CA ILE A 512 -14.00 17.83 1.10
C ILE A 512 -14.61 16.42 1.05
N THR A 513 -14.74 15.84 -0.12
CA THR A 513 -15.29 14.47 -0.25
C THR A 513 -14.37 13.45 0.42
N SER A 514 -13.05 13.59 0.27
CA SER A 514 -12.06 12.68 0.85
C SER A 514 -11.98 12.77 2.37
N THR A 515 -12.06 13.99 2.92
CA THR A 515 -12.07 14.23 4.36
C THR A 515 -13.27 13.57 5.03
N PHE A 516 -14.48 13.83 4.55
CA PHE A 516 -15.68 13.32 5.22
C PHE A 516 -15.99 11.87 4.84
N LEU A 517 -15.95 11.52 3.56
CA LEU A 517 -16.38 10.20 3.11
C LEU A 517 -15.26 9.16 3.21
N GLY A 518 -14.02 9.54 2.90
CA GLY A 518 -12.87 8.61 2.94
C GLY A 518 -12.47 8.22 4.35
N ILE A 519 -12.25 9.19 5.23
CA ILE A 519 -11.86 8.91 6.62
C ILE A 519 -12.98 8.15 7.37
N SER A 520 -14.24 8.49 7.10
CA SER A 520 -15.38 7.75 7.67
C SER A 520 -15.46 6.31 7.15
N TYR A 521 -15.18 6.07 5.87
CA TYR A 521 -15.10 4.73 5.31
C TYR A 521 -14.02 3.88 6.00
N ASP A 522 -12.84 4.46 6.24
CA ASP A 522 -11.75 3.78 6.94
C ASP A 522 -12.11 3.44 8.39
N LEU A 523 -12.78 4.36 9.09
CA LEU A 523 -13.27 4.13 10.46
C LEU A 523 -14.28 2.97 10.54
N LEU A 524 -15.14 2.83 9.53
CA LEU A 524 -16.13 1.74 9.49
C LEU A 524 -15.50 0.38 9.15
N ALA A 525 -14.36 0.34 8.46
CA ALA A 525 -13.69 -0.86 7.96
C ALA A 525 -14.69 -1.93 7.43
N PRO A 526 -15.51 -1.62 6.41
CA PRO A 526 -16.64 -2.48 6.03
C PRO A 526 -16.22 -3.79 5.38
N ILE A 527 -15.10 -3.81 4.64
CA ILE A 527 -14.61 -5.01 3.93
C ILE A 527 -14.37 -6.19 4.90
N PRO A 528 -13.64 -6.03 6.01
CA PRO A 528 -13.48 -7.07 7.04
C PRO A 528 -14.80 -7.56 7.62
N TRP A 529 -15.72 -6.64 7.89
CA TRP A 529 -17.03 -6.97 8.43
C TRP A 529 -17.84 -7.83 7.45
N ILE A 530 -17.83 -7.46 6.17
CA ILE A 530 -18.46 -8.24 5.08
C ILE A 530 -17.78 -9.60 4.95
N LYS A 531 -16.44 -9.67 4.90
CA LYS A 531 -15.69 -10.92 4.75
C LYS A 531 -15.99 -11.88 5.91
N ARG A 532 -16.05 -11.36 7.14
CA ARG A 532 -16.37 -12.16 8.32
C ARG A 532 -17.80 -12.70 8.26
N ASN A 533 -18.76 -11.89 7.82
CA ASN A 533 -20.13 -12.35 7.62
C ASN A 533 -20.22 -13.38 6.49
N LEU A 534 -19.56 -13.16 5.35
CA LEU A 534 -19.53 -14.10 4.23
C LEU A 534 -18.88 -15.45 4.62
N GLN A 535 -17.81 -15.40 5.41
CA GLN A 535 -17.15 -16.60 5.95
C GLN A 535 -18.04 -17.36 6.93
N LYS A 536 -18.82 -16.68 7.76
CA LYS A 536 -19.83 -17.32 8.61
C LYS A 536 -20.88 -18.04 7.76
N PHE A 537 -21.38 -17.39 6.70
CA PHE A 537 -22.32 -18.03 5.77
C PHE A 537 -21.70 -19.26 5.08
N ARG A 538 -20.47 -19.14 4.57
CA ARG A 538 -19.78 -20.25 3.89
C ARG A 538 -19.46 -21.44 4.81
N LYS A 539 -19.10 -21.18 6.08
CA LYS A 539 -18.87 -22.25 7.07
C LYS A 539 -20.17 -22.97 7.43
N ASN A 540 -21.27 -22.24 7.53
CA ASN A 540 -22.58 -22.83 7.80
C ASN A 540 -23.07 -23.70 6.62
N ASP A 541 -22.75 -23.33 5.38
CA ASP A 541 -23.07 -24.16 4.18
C ASP A 541 -22.16 -25.40 4.04
N MET A 542 -20.86 -25.30 4.38
CA MET A 542 -19.93 -26.44 4.26
C MET A 542 -20.18 -27.55 5.29
N LEU A 543 -20.66 -27.19 6.49
CA LEU A 543 -21.02 -28.16 7.54
C LEU A 543 -22.19 -29.08 7.16
N GLN A 544 -22.85 -28.85 6.02
CA GLN A 544 -23.92 -29.71 5.49
C GLN A 544 -23.46 -30.72 4.44
N LEU A 545 -22.20 -30.67 3.97
CA LEU A 545 -21.76 -31.48 2.81
C LEU A 545 -20.52 -32.36 3.06
N VAL A 546 -19.72 -32.13 4.10
CA VAL A 546 -18.63 -33.04 4.50
C VAL A 546 -18.48 -32.99 6.02
N PRO A 547 -18.69 -34.10 6.76
CA PRO A 547 -18.26 -34.18 8.14
C PRO A 547 -16.73 -34.26 8.14
N GLU A 548 -16.05 -33.12 8.29
CA GLU A 548 -14.62 -33.10 8.61
C GLU A 548 -14.46 -33.71 10.02
N GLN A 549 -13.95 -34.94 10.09
CA GLN A 549 -13.30 -35.45 11.28
C GLN A 549 -12.06 -34.57 11.54
N SER A 550 -12.28 -33.44 12.21
CA SER A 550 -11.22 -32.72 12.92
C SER A 550 -11.30 -33.17 14.36
N GLU A 551 -10.19 -33.71 14.86
CA GLU A 551 -10.07 -34.17 16.24
C GLU A 551 -10.56 -33.10 17.22
N GLU A 552 -11.61 -33.44 17.95
CA GLU A 552 -12.19 -32.64 19.02
C GLU A 552 -11.13 -32.39 20.10
N TYR A 553 -10.61 -31.16 20.14
CA TYR A 553 -10.24 -30.59 21.44
C TYR A 553 -11.54 -30.42 22.23
N GLN A 554 -11.64 -31.14 23.34
CA GLN A 554 -12.75 -31.05 24.27
C GLN A 554 -12.95 -29.60 24.71
N LEU A 555 -14.05 -29.00 24.24
CA LEU A 555 -14.61 -27.77 24.77
C LEU A 555 -15.15 -28.10 26.16
N GLU A 556 -14.38 -27.74 27.18
CA GLU A 556 -14.87 -27.73 28.56
C GLU A 556 -16.05 -26.74 28.63
N ASN A 557 -17.20 -27.26 29.06
CA ASN A 557 -18.47 -26.55 29.24
C ASN A 557 -18.25 -25.17 29.88
N GLN A 558 -18.48 -24.11 29.12
CA GLN A 558 -18.77 -22.81 29.69
C GLN A 558 -20.19 -22.42 29.31
N ASP A 559 -21.06 -22.64 30.30
CA ASP A 559 -22.49 -22.42 30.24
C ASP A 559 -22.86 -21.07 29.62
N THR A 560 -23.85 -21.17 28.73
CA THR A 560 -24.71 -20.07 28.32
C THR A 560 -25.34 -19.43 29.56
N ASN A 561 -24.74 -18.34 30.07
CA ASN A 561 -25.37 -17.19 30.73
C ASN A 561 -24.30 -16.34 31.45
N GLY A 562 -23.85 -15.25 30.81
CA GLY A 562 -22.90 -14.33 31.43
C GLY A 562 -22.30 -13.31 30.47
N LEU A 563 -23.11 -12.38 29.97
CA LEU A 563 -22.63 -11.17 29.30
C LEU A 563 -22.05 -10.20 30.35
N GLN A 564 -20.95 -10.58 30.99
CA GLN A 564 -20.21 -9.68 31.88
C GLN A 564 -18.71 -9.87 31.65
N ARG A 565 -18.14 -8.96 30.85
CA ARG A 565 -16.68 -8.80 30.77
C ARG A 565 -16.18 -8.25 32.12
N PRO A 566 -15.02 -8.69 32.62
CA PRO A 566 -14.49 -8.22 33.88
C PRO A 566 -13.92 -6.82 33.67
N LEU A 567 -14.68 -5.79 34.05
CA LEU A 567 -14.21 -4.43 34.22
C LEU A 567 -14.52 -3.87 35.62
N MET A 568 -14.92 -4.72 36.57
CA MET A 568 -15.00 -4.35 37.99
C MET A 568 -14.63 -5.55 38.84
N GLN A 569 -13.62 -5.38 39.68
CA GLN A 569 -13.38 -6.25 40.83
C GLN A 569 -14.38 -5.82 41.90
N ASN A 570 -15.32 -6.71 42.26
CA ASN A 570 -16.16 -6.52 43.43
C ASN A 570 -15.29 -6.71 44.67
N GLU A 571 -15.12 -5.64 45.45
CA GLU A 571 -14.66 -5.73 46.83
C GLU A 571 -15.65 -6.54 47.67
N SER A 572 -15.18 -7.63 48.28
CA SER A 572 -15.76 -8.15 49.51
C SER A 572 -14.72 -8.97 50.29
N ALA A 573 -13.84 -8.27 51.00
CA ALA A 573 -13.29 -8.67 52.30
C ALA A 573 -12.36 -7.55 52.82
N TYR A 574 -12.83 -6.85 53.86
CA TYR A 574 -12.10 -6.07 54.86
C TYR A 574 -10.56 -6.05 54.78
N ASP A 575 -9.91 -4.88 54.69
CA ASP A 575 -9.57 -4.03 55.84
C ASP A 575 -8.99 -2.66 55.41
N ASN A 576 -8.98 -1.72 56.36
CA ASN A 576 -8.95 -0.27 56.23
C ASN A 576 -7.65 0.40 55.71
N SER A 577 -7.83 1.51 54.99
CA SER A 577 -7.41 2.90 55.33
C SER A 577 -6.62 3.69 54.26
N SER A 578 -7.08 4.93 54.09
CA SER A 578 -6.44 6.15 53.54
C SER A 578 -6.55 6.46 52.04
N MET A 579 -7.19 7.61 51.80
CA MET A 579 -7.29 8.33 50.52
C MET A 579 -5.96 8.99 50.15
N ASP A 580 -5.61 8.97 48.85
CA ASP A 580 -5.50 10.13 47.93
C ASP A 580 -4.45 9.87 46.83
N ASN A 581 -4.90 9.57 45.60
CA ASN A 581 -4.36 10.12 44.34
C ASN A 581 -5.13 9.58 43.11
N PRO A 582 -5.52 10.41 42.12
CA PRO A 582 -6.09 9.91 40.87
C PRO A 582 -4.99 9.75 39.81
N GLU A 583 -4.32 8.58 39.78
CA GLU A 583 -3.42 8.24 38.67
C GLU A 583 -4.16 7.41 37.60
N GLY A 584 -4.05 7.86 36.34
CA GLY A 584 -4.69 7.25 35.18
C GLY A 584 -4.23 5.81 34.97
N GLN A 585 -5.18 4.95 34.60
CA GLN A 585 -4.94 3.53 34.34
C GLN A 585 -3.97 3.34 33.17
N ASP A 586 -2.80 2.79 33.49
CA ASP A 586 -1.70 2.49 32.58
C ASP A 586 -2.06 1.31 31.66
N LEU A 587 -1.82 1.46 30.36
CA LEU A 587 -2.13 0.49 29.28
C LEU A 587 -1.26 -0.78 29.35
N SER A 588 -0.35 -0.86 30.32
CA SER A 588 0.63 -1.93 30.54
C SER A 588 0.03 -3.25 31.06
N VAL A 589 -1.24 -3.28 31.45
CA VAL A 589 -1.90 -4.43 32.10
C VAL A 589 -2.53 -5.44 31.11
N TYR A 590 -2.48 -5.22 29.79
CA TYR A 590 -3.06 -6.16 28.83
C TYR A 590 -2.12 -7.32 28.48
N PRO A 591 -2.50 -8.59 28.74
CA PRO A 591 -1.62 -9.73 28.47
C PRO A 591 -1.36 -9.91 26.97
N ILE A 592 -0.08 -10.08 26.65
CA ILE A 592 0.49 -10.26 25.29
C ILE A 592 0.16 -11.67 24.72
N THR A 593 -0.25 -12.59 25.58
CA THR A 593 -0.43 -14.03 25.32
C THR A 593 -1.89 -14.37 24.98
N GLY A 594 -2.30 -14.09 23.74
CA GLY A 594 -3.58 -14.58 23.21
C GLY A 594 -3.57 -14.72 21.70
N SER A 595 -3.13 -15.88 21.20
CA SER A 595 -3.23 -16.26 19.79
C SER A 595 -4.67 -16.57 19.40
N SER A 596 -5.46 -15.53 19.17
CA SER A 596 -6.74 -15.69 18.44
C SER A 596 -6.46 -16.22 17.02
N PRO A 597 -7.15 -17.29 16.57
CA PRO A 597 -6.96 -17.96 15.28
C PRO A 597 -7.60 -17.25 14.07
N ALA A 598 -8.16 -16.05 14.24
CA ALA A 598 -8.68 -15.28 13.10
C ALA A 598 -7.53 -14.63 12.31
N PRO A 599 -7.51 -14.68 10.96
CA PRO A 599 -6.52 -13.96 10.16
C PRO A 599 -6.68 -12.45 10.41
N LYS A 600 -5.68 -11.85 11.06
CA LYS A 600 -5.70 -10.44 11.49
C LYS A 600 -5.26 -9.53 10.33
N GLN A 601 -5.95 -8.41 10.17
CA GLN A 601 -5.80 -7.52 9.02
C GLN A 601 -4.51 -6.70 9.10
N THR A 602 -3.78 -6.62 7.99
CA THR A 602 -2.56 -5.81 7.86
C THR A 602 -2.90 -4.38 7.46
N PHE A 603 -2.23 -3.40 8.07
CA PHE A 603 -2.31 -2.00 7.66
C PHE A 603 -1.36 -1.76 6.48
N ASP A 604 -1.88 -1.23 5.36
CA ASP A 604 -1.07 -0.94 4.18
C ASP A 604 -0.50 0.50 4.25
N PHE A 605 0.67 0.64 4.87
CA PHE A 605 1.36 1.92 4.99
C PHE A 605 1.59 2.60 3.64
N ALA A 606 1.90 1.85 2.58
CA ALA A 606 2.22 2.40 1.27
C ALA A 606 1.01 3.14 0.66
N GLN A 607 -0.18 2.54 0.76
CA GLN A 607 -1.41 3.14 0.26
C GLN A 607 -1.77 4.41 1.02
N TYR A 608 -1.77 4.36 2.36
CA TYR A 608 -2.15 5.52 3.19
C TYR A 608 -1.14 6.66 3.09
N TYR A 609 0.17 6.37 3.07
CA TYR A 609 1.18 7.40 2.79
C TYR A 609 1.01 8.01 1.41
N ALA A 610 0.75 7.19 0.37
CA ALA A 610 0.58 7.72 -0.98
C ALA A 610 -0.56 8.72 -1.06
N PHE A 611 -1.68 8.40 -0.42
CA PHE A 611 -2.87 9.24 -0.40
C PHE A 611 -2.68 10.51 0.45
N ASN A 612 -2.08 10.39 1.62
CA ASN A 612 -1.75 11.55 2.46
C ASN A 612 -0.76 12.50 1.76
N LEU A 613 0.26 11.96 1.09
CA LEU A 613 1.24 12.77 0.35
C LEU A 613 0.62 13.48 -0.85
N THR A 614 -0.37 12.89 -1.52
CA THR A 614 -1.03 13.55 -2.65
C THR A 614 -1.96 14.67 -2.19
N ILE A 615 -2.65 14.51 -1.05
CA ILE A 615 -3.39 15.60 -0.42
C ILE A 615 -2.46 16.71 0.07
N PHE A 616 -1.31 16.35 0.67
CA PHE A 616 -0.29 17.33 1.03
C PHE A 616 0.20 18.10 -0.20
N ALA A 617 0.51 17.41 -1.30
CA ALA A 617 0.89 18.05 -2.56
C ALA A 617 -0.21 18.97 -3.10
N LEU A 618 -1.46 18.51 -3.11
CA LEU A 618 -2.62 19.26 -3.60
C LEU A 618 -2.83 20.55 -2.80
N THR A 619 -2.81 20.44 -1.47
CA THR A 619 -2.98 21.57 -0.55
C THR A 619 -1.83 22.57 -0.67
N LEU A 620 -0.59 22.09 -0.82
CA LEU A 620 0.56 22.96 -1.07
C LEU A 620 0.49 23.66 -2.43
N VAL A 621 0.20 22.95 -3.52
CA VAL A 621 0.10 23.56 -4.85
C VAL A 621 -0.93 24.68 -4.86
N TYR A 622 -2.11 24.46 -4.25
CA TYR A 622 -3.19 25.44 -4.24
C TYR A 622 -3.15 26.47 -3.11
N CYS A 623 -2.20 26.41 -2.17
CA CYS A 623 -2.22 27.27 -0.99
C CYS A 623 -2.14 28.78 -1.32
N SER A 624 -1.37 29.14 -2.35
CA SER A 624 -1.21 30.53 -2.82
C SER A 624 -2.30 30.92 -3.84
N PHE A 625 -2.77 29.96 -4.66
CA PHE A 625 -3.83 30.19 -5.64
C PHE A 625 -5.20 30.45 -4.99
N ALA A 626 -5.55 29.63 -4.00
CA ALA A 626 -6.84 29.64 -3.31
C ALA A 626 -6.64 29.35 -1.81
N PRO A 627 -6.53 30.40 -0.99
CA PRO A 627 -6.28 30.26 0.45
C PRO A 627 -7.28 29.38 1.21
N LEU A 628 -8.51 29.24 0.70
CA LEU A 628 -9.56 28.41 1.29
C LEU A 628 -9.26 26.90 1.27
N VAL A 629 -8.34 26.43 0.41
CA VAL A 629 -7.95 25.01 0.36
C VAL A 629 -7.14 24.59 1.60
N VAL A 630 -6.32 25.51 2.14
CA VAL A 630 -5.41 25.23 3.26
C VAL A 630 -6.15 24.81 4.54
N PRO A 631 -7.18 25.53 5.04
CA PRO A 631 -7.89 25.11 6.25
C PRO A 631 -8.59 23.76 6.09
N VAL A 632 -9.13 23.45 4.91
CA VAL A 632 -9.71 22.12 4.65
C VAL A 632 -8.63 21.04 4.69
N GLY A 633 -7.42 21.33 4.20
CA GLY A 633 -6.25 20.46 4.33
C GLY A 633 -5.83 20.22 5.78
N VAL A 634 -5.88 21.25 6.63
CA VAL A 634 -5.63 21.12 8.07
C VAL A 634 -6.67 20.21 8.73
N VAL A 635 -7.94 20.40 8.41
CA VAL A 635 -9.04 19.54 8.91
C VAL A 635 -8.83 18.09 8.45
N TYR A 636 -8.38 17.87 7.21
CA TYR A 636 -8.03 16.53 6.73
C TYR A 636 -7.01 15.84 7.61
N PHE A 637 -5.81 16.43 7.79
CA PHE A 637 -4.75 15.77 8.55
C PHE A 637 -5.08 15.69 10.04
N GLY A 638 -5.79 16.66 10.60
CA GLY A 638 -6.26 16.62 11.98
C GLY A 638 -7.27 15.49 12.22
N TYR A 639 -8.28 15.37 11.36
CA TYR A 639 -9.28 14.30 11.46
C TYR A 639 -8.64 12.93 11.22
N ARG A 640 -7.76 12.83 10.21
CA ARG A 640 -7.00 11.63 9.88
C ARG A 640 -6.17 11.13 11.05
N TYR A 641 -5.40 12.03 11.67
CA TYR A 641 -4.55 11.72 12.81
C TYR A 641 -5.33 11.08 13.96
N VAL A 642 -6.52 11.61 14.29
CA VAL A 642 -7.36 11.06 15.36
C VAL A 642 -7.91 9.68 15.00
N VAL A 643 -8.39 9.52 13.75
CA VAL A 643 -8.98 8.26 13.28
C VAL A 643 -7.94 7.16 13.14
N ASP A 644 -6.76 7.44 12.59
CA ASP A 644 -5.71 6.44 12.44
C ASP A 644 -5.11 6.08 13.81
N LYS A 645 -5.00 7.04 14.74
CA LYS A 645 -4.66 6.74 16.15
C LYS A 645 -5.68 5.80 16.80
N TYR A 646 -6.98 5.99 16.57
CA TYR A 646 -8.03 5.06 17.01
C TYR A 646 -7.89 3.68 16.34
N ASN A 647 -7.68 3.66 15.03
CA ASN A 647 -7.56 2.43 14.25
C ASN A 647 -6.37 1.58 14.72
N PHE A 648 -5.20 2.17 15.00
CA PHE A 648 -4.04 1.44 15.52
C PHE A 648 -4.25 0.87 16.93
N LEU A 649 -5.04 1.54 17.78
CA LEU A 649 -5.28 1.06 19.15
C LEU A 649 -6.33 -0.07 19.20
N PHE A 650 -7.39 0.00 18.38
CA PHE A 650 -8.56 -0.88 18.53
C PHE A 650 -8.85 -1.82 17.36
N VAL A 651 -8.47 -1.47 16.13
CA VAL A 651 -8.83 -2.23 14.92
C VAL A 651 -7.64 -3.06 14.46
N TYR A 652 -6.50 -2.39 14.27
CA TYR A 652 -5.25 -3.01 13.89
C TYR A 652 -4.48 -3.34 15.16
N ARG A 653 -4.70 -4.53 15.74
CA ARG A 653 -3.73 -5.05 16.72
C ARG A 653 -2.50 -5.46 15.92
N VAL A 654 -1.57 -4.52 15.76
CA VAL A 654 -0.26 -4.76 15.15
C VAL A 654 0.53 -5.61 16.13
N ARG A 655 0.19 -6.90 16.23
CA ARG A 655 1.05 -7.90 16.82
C ARG A 655 2.33 -7.82 16.00
N GLY A 656 3.38 -7.26 16.62
CA GLY A 656 4.66 -6.92 16.00
C GLY A 656 4.72 -7.24 14.52
N PHE A 657 4.38 -6.27 13.67
CA PHE A 657 5.16 -6.20 12.44
C PHE A 657 6.60 -6.12 12.95
N PRO A 658 7.45 -7.14 12.73
CA PRO A 658 8.85 -6.98 13.07
C PRO A 658 9.29 -5.76 12.31
N ALA A 659 9.80 -4.75 13.04
CA ALA A 659 10.16 -3.43 12.53
C ALA A 659 10.82 -3.56 11.16
N GLY A 660 10.04 -3.40 10.10
CA GLY A 660 10.33 -4.02 8.80
C GLY A 660 10.91 -3.03 7.81
N ASN A 661 10.93 -1.75 8.18
CA ASN A 661 11.65 -0.74 7.45
C ASN A 661 12.80 -0.26 8.30
N ASP A 662 14.03 -0.36 7.78
CA ASP A 662 15.23 0.35 8.27
C ASP A 662 15.08 1.90 8.24
N GLY A 663 13.87 2.46 8.36
CA GLY A 663 13.53 3.86 8.09
C GLY A 663 13.47 4.21 6.59
N ARG A 664 13.71 3.26 5.68
CA ARG A 664 13.83 3.52 4.23
C ARG A 664 12.55 4.03 3.57
N LEU A 665 11.39 3.54 4.00
CA LEU A 665 10.10 4.04 3.54
C LEU A 665 9.91 5.51 3.95
N ILE A 666 10.23 5.85 5.20
CA ILE A 666 10.13 7.21 5.73
C ILE A 666 11.07 8.17 5.01
N ASP A 667 12.30 7.74 4.74
CA ASP A 667 13.24 8.54 3.96
C ASP A 667 12.67 8.84 2.55
N THR A 668 11.93 7.88 1.98
CA THR A 668 11.22 8.07 0.71
C THR A 668 10.03 9.03 0.87
N VAL A 669 9.26 8.94 1.95
CA VAL A 669 8.16 9.86 2.27
C VAL A 669 8.67 11.29 2.40
N ILE A 670 9.73 11.53 3.17
CA ILE A 670 10.37 12.85 3.33
C ILE A 670 10.88 13.36 1.97
N PHE A 671 11.51 12.49 1.18
CA PHE A 671 11.94 12.83 -0.18
C PHE A 671 10.76 13.27 -1.06
N ILE A 672 9.63 12.58 -1.01
CA ILE A 672 8.42 12.95 -1.75
C ILE A 672 7.84 14.28 -1.22
N MET A 673 7.80 14.52 0.10
CA MET A 673 7.36 15.81 0.66
C MET A 673 8.19 16.98 0.13
N ARG A 674 9.51 16.78 -0.06
CA ARG A 674 10.38 17.79 -0.68
C ARG A 674 10.07 17.99 -2.17
N ILE A 675 9.73 16.93 -2.90
CA ILE A 675 9.23 17.02 -4.28
C ILE A 675 7.92 17.81 -4.35
N CYS A 676 7.04 17.71 -3.34
CA CYS A 676 5.83 18.53 -3.28
C CYS A 676 6.13 20.04 -3.24
N VAL A 677 7.20 20.44 -2.55
CA VAL A 677 7.68 21.84 -2.55
C VAL A 677 8.19 22.25 -3.92
N ASP A 678 8.93 21.37 -4.60
CA ASP A 678 9.37 21.62 -5.98
C ASP A 678 8.18 21.78 -6.92
N LEU A 679 7.15 20.93 -6.79
CA LEU A 679 5.93 21.00 -7.59
C LEU A 679 5.18 22.32 -7.35
N PHE A 680 5.06 22.77 -6.10
CA PHE A 680 4.48 24.07 -5.75
C PHE A 680 5.26 25.22 -6.40
N LEU A 681 6.58 25.22 -6.29
CA LEU A 681 7.44 26.24 -6.90
C LEU A 681 7.34 26.23 -8.43
N MET A 682 7.29 25.07 -9.06
CA MET A 682 7.07 24.93 -10.49
C MET A 682 5.69 25.46 -10.92
N ALA A 683 4.65 25.21 -10.13
CA ALA A 683 3.31 25.74 -10.40
C ALA A 683 3.28 27.28 -10.31
N MET A 684 3.91 27.86 -9.28
CA MET A 684 4.02 29.32 -9.13
C MET A 684 4.89 29.95 -10.22
N LEU A 685 5.98 29.29 -10.62
CA LEU A 685 6.83 29.71 -11.73
C LEU A 685 6.02 29.80 -13.04
N LEU A 686 5.24 28.75 -13.35
CA LEU A 686 4.36 28.73 -14.52
C LEU A 686 3.32 29.86 -14.45
N PHE A 687 2.71 30.07 -13.29
CA PHE A 687 1.72 31.13 -13.11
C PHE A 687 2.32 32.54 -13.32
N PHE A 688 3.41 32.88 -12.64
CA PHE A 688 4.05 34.19 -12.79
C PHE A 688 4.65 34.38 -14.18
N SER A 689 5.07 33.30 -14.86
CA SER A 689 5.48 33.37 -16.26
C SER A 689 4.33 33.85 -17.17
N VAL A 690 3.10 33.39 -16.95
CA VAL A 690 1.94 33.78 -17.77
C VAL A 690 1.35 35.13 -17.31
N GLN A 691 1.06 35.27 -16.02
CA GLN A 691 0.26 36.35 -15.44
C GLN A 691 1.08 37.47 -14.76
N GLY A 692 2.39 37.24 -14.53
CA GLY A 692 3.26 38.23 -13.91
C GLY A 692 3.60 39.42 -14.82
N ASP A 693 4.34 40.37 -14.23
CA ASP A 693 4.75 41.66 -14.82
C ASP A 693 5.33 41.56 -16.24
N SER A 694 5.30 42.68 -16.97
CA SER A 694 5.82 42.78 -18.34
C SER A 694 7.30 42.37 -18.46
N THR A 695 8.09 42.63 -17.40
CA THR A 695 9.51 42.27 -17.30
C THR A 695 9.75 40.84 -16.81
N LYS A 696 8.69 40.09 -16.45
CA LYS A 696 8.74 38.72 -15.92
C LYS A 696 9.67 38.54 -14.71
N LEU A 697 9.94 39.62 -13.98
CA LEU A 697 10.83 39.65 -12.82
C LEU A 697 10.42 38.64 -11.73
N GLN A 698 9.12 38.52 -11.47
CA GLN A 698 8.54 37.56 -10.52
C GLN A 698 8.89 36.11 -10.89
N ALA A 699 8.87 35.75 -12.17
CA ALA A 699 9.22 34.41 -12.65
C ALA A 699 10.73 34.12 -12.52
N ILE A 700 11.58 35.13 -12.77
CA ILE A 700 13.03 35.00 -12.57
C ILE A 700 13.35 34.79 -11.09
N PHE A 701 12.71 35.54 -10.20
CA PHE A 701 12.92 35.37 -8.76
C PHE A 701 12.37 34.06 -8.21
N THR A 702 11.24 33.55 -8.71
CA THR A 702 10.78 32.21 -8.32
C THR A 702 11.69 31.10 -8.84
N LEU A 703 12.26 31.25 -10.03
CA LEU A 703 13.29 30.33 -10.53
C LEU A 703 14.55 30.37 -9.65
N ALA A 704 14.99 31.57 -9.26
CA ALA A 704 16.10 31.72 -8.33
C ALA A 704 15.80 31.07 -6.97
N LEU A 705 14.59 31.23 -6.44
CA LEU A 705 14.14 30.58 -5.21
C LEU A 705 14.16 29.05 -5.34
N LEU A 706 13.74 28.49 -6.47
CA LEU A 706 13.79 27.04 -6.74
C LEU A 706 15.23 26.53 -6.77
N VAL A 707 16.13 27.22 -7.48
CA VAL A 707 17.55 26.86 -7.52
C VAL A 707 18.17 26.97 -6.13
N MET A 708 17.90 28.04 -5.40
CA MET A 708 18.38 28.23 -4.03
C MET A 708 17.90 27.11 -3.11
N TYR A 709 16.61 26.75 -3.15
CA TYR A 709 16.05 25.63 -2.38
C TYR A 709 16.77 24.31 -2.67
N LYS A 710 17.15 24.05 -3.92
CA LYS A 710 17.92 22.86 -4.31
C LYS A 710 19.38 22.87 -3.87
N LEU A 711 19.96 24.06 -3.70
CA LEU A 711 21.33 24.22 -3.21
C LEU A 711 21.44 24.08 -1.69
N LEU A 712 20.34 24.10 -0.93
CA LEU A 712 20.39 23.87 0.52
C LEU A 712 20.93 22.46 0.81
N PRO A 713 21.98 22.33 1.64
CA PRO A 713 22.55 21.04 1.98
C PRO A 713 21.51 20.17 2.70
N SER A 714 21.11 19.07 2.08
CA SER A 714 20.35 18.05 2.79
C SER A 714 21.31 17.25 3.66
N SER A 715 21.34 17.53 4.96
CA SER A 715 22.18 16.82 5.94
C SER A 715 21.70 15.37 6.14
N SER A 716 22.00 14.46 5.21
CA SER A 716 21.59 13.04 5.35
C SER A 716 22.73 12.07 5.65
N ASP A 717 24.00 12.36 5.33
CA ASP A 717 24.98 11.27 5.20
C ASP A 717 26.20 11.33 6.14
N SER A 718 26.46 12.44 6.85
CA SER A 718 27.78 12.64 7.49
C SER A 718 27.93 12.12 8.92
N LEU A 719 26.84 11.79 9.63
CA LEU A 719 26.90 11.47 11.08
C LEU A 719 26.63 10.00 11.41
N GLN A 720 26.28 9.19 10.42
CA GLN A 720 26.08 7.74 10.61
C GLN A 720 27.43 7.00 10.72
N SER A 721 28.54 7.64 10.34
CA SER A 721 29.90 7.13 10.54
C SER A 721 30.45 7.41 11.94
N THR A 722 30.08 8.53 12.58
CA THR A 722 30.67 8.99 13.85
C THR A 722 30.00 8.43 15.10
N LEU A 723 28.76 7.94 15.02
CA LEU A 723 28.07 7.33 16.16
C LEU A 723 28.25 5.81 16.27
N LEU A 724 28.96 5.21 15.33
CA LEU A 724 29.24 3.78 15.28
C LEU A 724 30.54 3.38 16.01
N GLU A 725 31.18 4.33 16.69
CA GLU A 725 32.38 4.12 17.52
C GLU A 725 32.04 3.65 18.95
N GLY A 726 30.76 3.55 19.31
CA GLY A 726 30.31 2.87 20.53
C GLY A 726 30.38 1.35 20.37
N VAL A 727 31.50 0.76 20.75
CA VAL A 727 31.85 -0.67 20.63
C VAL A 727 30.73 -1.60 21.14
N GLN A 728 30.06 -2.30 20.22
CA GLN A 728 29.32 -3.53 20.47
C GLN A 728 29.97 -4.66 19.66
N THR A 729 30.48 -5.68 20.33
CA THR A 729 30.93 -6.93 19.71
C THR A 729 29.72 -7.85 19.53
N ILE A 730 29.70 -8.61 18.42
CA ILE A 730 28.56 -9.48 18.10
C ILE A 730 28.28 -10.55 19.17
N GLU A 731 29.30 -10.91 19.95
CA GLU A 731 29.23 -11.91 21.01
C GLU A 731 28.31 -11.51 22.17
N ASN A 732 28.03 -10.21 22.35
CA ASN A 732 27.07 -9.72 23.35
C ASN A 732 25.63 -9.66 22.83
N VAL A 733 25.41 -9.94 21.54
CA VAL A 733 24.15 -9.74 20.82
C VAL A 733 23.48 -11.06 20.43
N VAL A 734 24.28 -12.11 20.18
CA VAL A 734 23.78 -13.39 19.68
C VAL A 734 23.67 -14.40 20.82
N ASP A 735 22.50 -14.48 21.45
CA ASP A 735 22.12 -15.57 22.35
C ASP A 735 21.18 -16.55 21.60
N GLY A 736 21.76 -17.52 20.87
CA GLY A 736 20.99 -18.59 20.20
C GLY A 736 21.15 -18.67 18.66
N PRO A 737 20.26 -19.42 17.97
CA PRO A 737 20.32 -19.58 16.52
C PRO A 737 20.03 -18.25 15.80
N ILE A 738 20.81 -17.97 14.75
CA ILE A 738 20.77 -16.68 14.05
C ILE A 738 19.52 -16.59 13.19
N ASP A 739 18.80 -15.47 13.22
CA ASP A 739 17.58 -15.27 12.43
C ASP A 739 17.76 -15.63 10.94
N TYR A 740 18.81 -15.13 10.31
CA TYR A 740 19.11 -15.44 8.90
C TYR A 740 19.28 -16.94 8.63
N GLU A 741 19.76 -17.71 9.60
CA GLU A 741 19.89 -19.15 9.48
C GLU A 741 18.52 -19.84 9.59
N ILE A 742 17.73 -19.48 10.61
CA ILE A 742 16.38 -20.01 10.84
C ILE A 742 15.46 -19.74 9.65
N TYR A 743 15.45 -18.50 9.14
CA TYR A 743 14.58 -18.12 8.02
C TYR A 743 15.09 -18.62 6.66
N SER A 744 16.39 -18.93 6.53
CA SER A 744 16.96 -19.50 5.30
C SER A 744 16.66 -20.98 5.12
N GLN A 745 16.32 -21.68 6.19
CA GLN A 745 16.01 -23.11 6.12
C GLN A 745 14.63 -23.34 5.49
N PRO A 746 14.49 -24.36 4.62
CA PRO A 746 13.19 -24.72 4.06
C PRO A 746 12.26 -25.17 5.20
N ARG A 747 11.10 -24.53 5.33
CA ARG A 747 10.04 -24.98 6.23
C ARG A 747 9.12 -25.92 5.48
N PHE A 748 9.07 -27.17 5.92
CA PHE A 748 8.10 -28.14 5.45
C PHE A 748 6.94 -28.17 6.45
N ASP A 749 5.82 -27.52 6.13
CA ASP A 749 4.66 -27.39 7.03
C ASP A 749 4.02 -28.76 7.39
N TRP A 750 4.43 -29.85 6.74
CA TRP A 750 3.94 -31.22 6.95
C TRP A 750 4.65 -31.97 8.10
N ASP A 751 5.80 -31.49 8.60
CA ASP A 751 6.54 -32.20 9.65
C ASP A 751 5.93 -32.00 11.07
N ASN A 752 5.03 -31.03 11.25
CA ASN A 752 4.34 -30.79 12.53
C ASN A 752 3.15 -31.74 12.79
N SER A 753 2.79 -32.61 11.84
CA SER A 753 1.71 -33.59 12.01
C SER A 753 2.17 -34.99 12.46
N GLN A 754 3.43 -35.15 12.84
CA GLN A 754 3.98 -36.41 13.38
C GLN A 754 4.59 -36.27 14.79
N GLY A 755 4.30 -35.18 15.51
CA GLY A 755 4.76 -34.96 16.89
C GLY A 755 3.71 -35.30 17.93
#